data_AF-A0A151RIR2-F1
#
_entry.id   AF-A0A151RIR2-F1
#
_cell.length_a   1.000
_cell.length_b   1.000
_cell.length_c   1.000
_cell.angle_alpha   90.00
_cell.angle_beta   90.00
_cell.angle_gamma   90.00
#
_symmetry.space_group_name_H-M   'P 1'
#
loop_
_entity.id
_entity.type
_entity.pdbx_description
1 polymer ?
#
loop_
_entity_poly.entity_id
_entity_poly.type
_entity_poly.pdbx_seq_one_letter_code
_entity_poly.pdbx_strand_id
1 'polypeptide(L)'
;MLLCDIFSSLKLAPYYFQLSSPLSRGSDNVQPREIGRNGTSNNTSSRSMDVLPSPLATDKNDGTVALVKTGSEIVKSTPAGEYLTAALNDFDPDQYEGNAAISDGANKLLMLVLAAVIKAGASREHAILAEIRDAVFSFIRKMEPKRVMDTMLVSRVRILYIRSLLARSPELQSIKVLPVESFLEKANTGRSRSSSRGSSPGRSPVLYVDEQIQGFKVNLKPEKKSKFSSVVLKIRGIDEDIWRQQVTGGKLREITEDAKSFAIGNKALAALFVHTPAGELQRQIRSWLAENFEFLSITGDDALGGSTGQLELLSTAIMDGWMAGLGAAMPLHTDALGQLLFEYSKRVYSSQLQHLKDIAGTLATEEAEDAAQVAKLRSALESVDHKRRKILQQMKSDIALLTLENGGSPIQNPSTAAEDARLASLISLDNILKQIKDTTRLSSVNILTKSKKRTMLASLDELTEQMPSLLDIDHPCAQRHIADARYMVESIPEEDDPIQDISHGRKPSTDLGSGSETDVAQWNVLQFNTGSSSPFIIKCGANTNSELVIKADARVQEPKGGEIVRVAPRPSILENMSLDEMKQVFSELPEALSLLALARTADGTRARYSRLYRTLATKVPSLKDLVSELEKGGVLKDVRT
;
A
#
# COMPACT_ATOMS: atom_id res chain seq x y z
N MET A 1 15.60 15.95 5.44
CA MET A 1 17.01 15.58 5.70
C MET A 1 17.61 14.86 4.49
N LEU A 2 16.86 13.95 3.85
CA LEU A 2 17.22 13.23 2.61
C LEU A 2 17.68 14.11 1.44
N LEU A 3 17.13 15.32 1.35
CA LEU A 3 17.39 16.27 0.27
C LEU A 3 18.72 17.02 0.40
N CYS A 4 19.13 17.41 1.60
CA CYS A 4 20.40 18.14 1.82
C CYS A 4 21.62 17.32 1.36
N ASP A 5 21.52 16.00 1.43
CA ASP A 5 22.58 15.08 1.03
C ASP A 5 22.69 14.94 -0.49
N ILE A 6 21.57 14.97 -1.21
CA ILE A 6 21.56 14.89 -2.67
C ILE A 6 22.06 16.21 -3.29
N PHE A 7 21.75 17.35 -2.66
CA PHE A 7 22.22 18.67 -3.09
C PHE A 7 23.76 18.81 -3.11
N SER A 8 24.48 18.10 -2.22
CA SER A 8 25.95 18.11 -2.21
C SER A 8 26.57 17.47 -3.47
N SER A 9 25.81 16.62 -4.18
CA SER A 9 26.22 15.96 -5.43
C SER A 9 25.54 16.52 -6.68
N LEU A 10 24.60 17.48 -6.55
CA LEU A 10 24.10 18.29 -7.67
C LEU A 10 24.88 19.62 -7.73
N LYS A 11 26.16 19.57 -8.13
CA LYS A 11 26.67 20.66 -8.97
C LYS A 11 26.01 20.49 -10.35
N LEU A 12 24.72 20.82 -10.45
CA LEU A 12 24.12 21.12 -11.75
C LEU A 12 24.85 22.35 -12.28
N ALA A 13 25.81 22.15 -13.19
CA ALA A 13 26.27 23.23 -14.03
C ALA A 13 25.05 23.84 -14.74
N PRO A 14 24.94 25.17 -14.85
CA PRO A 14 23.76 25.84 -15.35
C PRO A 14 23.66 25.66 -16.87
N TYR A 15 23.09 24.54 -17.31
CA TYR A 15 22.67 24.36 -18.70
C TYR A 15 21.21 24.78 -18.83
N TYR A 16 21.04 26.04 -19.25
CA TYR A 16 19.91 26.64 -19.95
C TYR A 16 18.51 26.05 -19.69
N PHE A 17 17.82 26.58 -18.68
CA PHE A 17 16.37 26.74 -18.75
C PHE A 17 16.07 27.91 -19.70
N GLN A 18 15.87 27.60 -20.98
CA GLN A 18 15.21 28.53 -21.90
C GLN A 18 13.92 27.86 -22.36
N LEU A 19 12.83 28.24 -21.70
CA LEU A 19 11.46 27.86 -22.07
C LEU A 19 11.14 28.47 -23.43
N SER A 20 11.19 27.64 -24.48
CA SER A 20 10.56 27.92 -25.76
C SER A 20 9.23 27.18 -25.79
N SER A 21 8.13 27.91 -25.58
CA SER A 21 6.77 27.42 -25.81
C SER A 21 6.60 27.07 -27.30
N PRO A 22 5.99 25.93 -27.67
CA PRO A 22 5.54 25.76 -29.05
C PRO A 22 4.28 26.61 -29.27
N LEU A 23 4.41 27.52 -30.24
CA LEU A 23 3.36 28.33 -30.84
C LEU A 23 2.08 27.50 -31.11
N SER A 24 0.95 28.00 -30.61
CA SER A 24 -0.37 27.65 -31.13
C SER A 24 -0.56 28.34 -32.49
N ARG A 25 -0.88 27.57 -33.53
CA ARG A 25 -1.28 28.10 -34.85
C ARG A 25 -2.52 28.97 -34.68
N GLY A 26 -2.43 30.22 -35.13
CA GLY A 26 -3.50 31.19 -35.07
C GLY A 26 -4.61 30.98 -36.12
N SER A 27 -5.74 31.59 -35.82
CA SER A 27 -6.60 32.26 -36.81
C SER A 27 -7.20 33.52 -36.18
N ASP A 28 -6.60 34.65 -36.54
CA ASP A 28 -7.10 36.01 -36.78
C ASP A 28 -8.34 36.60 -36.09
N ASN A 29 -8.06 37.82 -35.58
CA ASN A 29 -8.86 39.05 -35.53
C ASN A 29 -10.15 39.10 -34.69
N VAL A 30 -10.17 39.94 -33.66
CA VAL A 30 -10.52 41.39 -33.72
C VAL A 30 -10.16 42.04 -32.36
N GLN A 31 -9.46 43.18 -32.40
CA GLN A 31 -9.25 44.14 -31.30
C GLN A 31 -9.96 45.47 -31.70
N PRO A 32 -9.98 46.55 -30.89
CA PRO A 32 -10.24 46.71 -29.45
C PRO A 32 -11.21 47.90 -29.20
N ARG A 33 -11.68 48.12 -27.96
CA ARG A 33 -11.81 49.51 -27.47
C ARG A 33 -11.83 49.65 -25.94
N GLU A 34 -10.89 50.45 -25.46
CA GLU A 34 -10.84 51.04 -24.13
C GLU A 34 -11.95 52.06 -23.89
N ILE A 35 -12.33 52.23 -22.63
CA ILE A 35 -12.81 53.44 -21.90
C ILE A 35 -13.11 52.88 -20.48
N GLY A 36 -12.70 53.40 -19.32
CA GLY A 36 -12.17 54.68 -18.89
C GLY A 36 -12.87 55.05 -17.57
N ARG A 37 -12.07 55.38 -16.54
CA ARG A 37 -12.36 56.24 -15.36
C ARG A 37 -13.20 55.75 -14.16
N ASN A 38 -12.50 55.72 -13.03
CA ASN A 38 -12.72 56.43 -11.74
C ASN A 38 -14.10 56.44 -11.06
N GLY A 39 -14.12 56.08 -9.78
CA GLY A 39 -15.15 56.47 -8.81
C GLY A 39 -14.91 55.92 -7.41
N THR A 40 -14.55 56.80 -6.47
CA THR A 40 -14.10 56.53 -5.10
C THR A 40 -15.26 56.39 -4.10
N SER A 41 -15.02 55.60 -3.04
CA SER A 41 -15.58 55.62 -1.66
C SER A 41 -17.07 55.36 -1.39
N ASN A 42 -17.37 54.40 -0.50
CA ASN A 42 -17.77 54.68 0.90
C ASN A 42 -17.87 53.42 1.79
N ASN A 43 -17.52 53.63 3.07
CA ASN A 43 -17.43 52.70 4.20
C ASN A 43 -18.75 52.01 4.60
N THR A 44 -18.67 50.85 5.25
CA THR A 44 -19.07 50.64 6.67
C THR A 44 -18.80 49.21 7.20
N SER A 45 -18.15 49.16 8.38
CA SER A 45 -18.33 48.20 9.50
C SER A 45 -17.71 46.79 9.49
N SER A 46 -16.46 46.75 9.98
CA SER A 46 -15.97 45.99 11.16
C SER A 46 -16.76 44.76 11.70
N ARG A 47 -16.07 43.62 11.83
CA ARG A 47 -15.71 43.03 13.14
C ARG A 47 -14.64 41.93 13.02
N SER A 48 -13.49 42.24 13.61
CA SER A 48 -12.39 41.35 14.01
C SER A 48 -12.75 40.65 15.33
N MET A 49 -12.18 39.47 15.61
CA MET A 49 -11.36 39.22 16.81
C MET A 49 -10.66 37.84 16.72
N ASP A 50 -9.32 37.90 16.71
CA ASP A 50 -8.39 36.85 17.12
C ASP A 50 -8.40 36.71 18.65
N VAL A 51 -8.33 35.48 19.20
CA VAL A 51 -7.77 35.22 20.55
C VAL A 51 -7.15 33.82 20.61
N LEU A 52 -5.85 33.77 20.91
CA LEU A 52 -5.11 32.65 21.53
C LEU A 52 -5.02 32.93 23.05
N PRO A 53 -4.93 31.92 23.95
CA PRO A 53 -3.60 31.48 24.42
C PRO A 53 -3.49 30.02 24.98
N SER A 54 -2.26 29.66 25.37
CA SER A 54 -1.70 28.38 25.87
C SER A 54 -1.81 28.21 27.43
N PRO A 55 -1.02 27.35 28.13
CA PRO A 55 -1.27 25.95 28.56
C PRO A 55 -1.40 25.78 30.10
N LEU A 56 -1.84 24.61 30.60
CA LEU A 56 -1.48 24.07 31.95
C LEU A 56 -1.93 22.61 32.15
N ALA A 57 -1.10 21.86 32.88
CA ALA A 57 -1.18 20.44 33.19
C ALA A 57 -1.97 20.16 34.48
N THR A 58 -2.57 18.96 34.59
CA THR A 58 -2.79 18.23 35.85
C THR A 58 -2.86 16.72 35.60
N ASP A 59 -2.41 16.00 36.62
CA ASP A 59 -1.85 14.64 36.69
C ASP A 59 -2.91 13.51 36.94
N LYS A 60 -2.56 12.28 36.49
CA LYS A 60 -2.94 10.92 37.00
C LYS A 60 -4.41 10.46 36.87
N ASN A 61 -4.79 9.22 36.52
CA ASN A 61 -4.16 7.91 36.70
C ASN A 61 -4.64 6.84 35.68
N ASP A 62 -3.77 5.86 35.43
CA ASP A 62 -3.91 4.46 34.99
C ASP A 62 -4.84 3.97 33.86
N GLY A 63 -4.20 3.24 32.94
CA GLY A 63 -4.70 1.96 32.42
C GLY A 63 -5.61 2.02 31.21
N THR A 64 -5.08 2.31 30.01
CA THR A 64 -5.80 1.94 28.78
C THR A 64 -4.85 1.62 27.63
N VAL A 65 -4.92 0.36 27.22
CA VAL A 65 -4.34 -0.22 26.00
C VAL A 65 -4.56 0.72 24.82
N ALA A 66 -3.47 1.09 24.15
CA ALA A 66 -3.45 1.98 23.00
C ALA A 66 -4.35 1.43 21.88
N LEU A 67 -5.55 2.00 21.77
CA LEU A 67 -6.47 1.82 20.67
C LEU A 67 -5.80 2.32 19.39
N VAL A 68 -5.32 1.37 18.57
CA VAL A 68 -4.74 1.61 17.26
C VAL A 68 -5.75 2.34 16.39
N LYS A 69 -5.57 3.65 16.27
CA LYS A 69 -6.35 4.52 15.39
C LYS A 69 -6.21 4.03 13.96
N THR A 70 -7.31 3.53 13.40
CA THR A 70 -7.44 3.08 12.02
C THR A 70 -7.36 4.28 11.08
N GLY A 71 -6.14 4.68 10.71
CA GLY A 71 -5.93 5.58 9.59
C GLY A 71 -6.15 4.82 8.29
N SER A 72 -7.31 5.02 7.67
CA SER A 72 -7.45 4.80 6.24
C SER A 72 -6.51 5.79 5.54
N GLU A 73 -5.28 5.38 5.24
CA GLU A 73 -4.43 6.10 4.29
C GLU A 73 -5.03 5.91 2.89
N ILE A 74 -6.09 6.67 2.61
CA ILE A 74 -6.28 7.19 1.26
C ILE A 74 -5.09 8.11 1.07
N VAL A 75 -4.05 7.63 0.38
CA VAL A 75 -2.92 8.48 -0.04
C VAL A 75 -3.54 9.61 -0.84
N LYS A 76 -3.64 10.80 -0.25
CA LYS A 76 -4.16 11.99 -0.92
C LYS A 76 -3.20 12.28 -2.08
N SER A 77 -3.61 11.90 -3.29
CA SER A 77 -2.84 12.13 -4.51
C SER A 77 -2.45 13.60 -4.63
N THR A 78 -1.24 13.84 -5.10
CA THR A 78 -0.75 15.18 -5.35
C THR A 78 -0.91 15.47 -6.84
N PRO A 79 -1.26 16.69 -7.27
CA PRO A 79 -1.29 17.02 -8.70
C PRO A 79 0.02 16.70 -9.43
N ALA A 80 1.16 16.83 -8.72
CA ALA A 80 2.47 16.46 -9.25
C ALA A 80 2.64 14.94 -9.39
N GLY A 81 2.19 14.16 -8.41
CA GLY A 81 2.26 12.71 -8.44
C GLY A 81 1.30 12.08 -9.44
N GLU A 82 0.09 12.62 -9.60
CA GLU A 82 -0.84 12.24 -10.68
C GLU A 82 -0.21 12.49 -12.05
N TYR A 83 0.33 13.70 -12.27
CA TYR A 83 1.01 14.04 -13.52
C TYR A 83 2.19 13.11 -13.81
N LEU A 84 3.07 12.89 -12.83
CA LEU A 84 4.24 12.02 -13.01
C LEU A 84 3.83 10.57 -13.26
N THR A 85 2.82 10.08 -12.55
CA THR A 85 2.29 8.72 -12.74
C THR A 85 1.77 8.54 -14.15
N ALA A 86 0.96 9.48 -14.66
CA ALA A 86 0.48 9.47 -16.03
C ALA A 86 1.64 9.54 -17.03
N ALA A 87 2.54 10.53 -16.89
CA ALA A 87 3.67 10.74 -17.80
C ALA A 87 4.62 9.54 -17.88
N LEU A 88 4.87 8.86 -16.75
CA LEU A 88 5.72 7.66 -16.70
C LEU A 88 5.04 6.44 -17.36
N ASN A 89 3.73 6.26 -17.15
CA ASN A 89 2.97 5.15 -17.73
C ASN A 89 2.75 5.32 -19.24
N ASP A 90 2.48 6.56 -19.67
CA ASP A 90 2.19 6.90 -21.06
C ASP A 90 3.46 6.98 -21.92
N PHE A 91 4.65 7.02 -21.32
CA PHE A 91 5.91 7.07 -22.06
C PHE A 91 6.11 5.78 -22.86
N ASP A 92 5.99 5.89 -24.18
CA ASP A 92 6.17 4.78 -25.12
C ASP A 92 7.45 4.95 -25.94
N PRO A 93 8.50 4.13 -25.70
CA PRO A 93 9.77 4.27 -26.42
C PRO A 93 9.65 4.01 -27.93
N ASP A 94 8.62 3.29 -28.37
CA ASP A 94 8.43 2.96 -29.77
C ASP A 94 7.86 4.14 -30.60
N GLN A 95 7.38 5.19 -29.93
CA GLN A 95 6.93 6.44 -30.56
C GLN A 95 8.06 7.42 -30.89
N TYR A 96 9.31 7.11 -30.50
CA TYR A 96 10.46 7.99 -30.68
C TYR A 96 11.42 7.45 -31.74
N GLU A 97 11.92 8.35 -32.60
CA GLU A 97 12.92 8.00 -33.62
C GLU A 97 14.33 7.92 -33.02
N GLY A 98 14.74 6.71 -32.65
CA GLY A 98 16.12 6.38 -32.28
C GLY A 98 16.47 6.55 -30.80
N ASN A 99 17.58 5.93 -30.39
CA ASN A 99 17.99 5.84 -28.98
C ASN A 99 18.27 7.19 -28.32
N ALA A 100 18.69 8.21 -29.09
CA ALA A 100 18.97 9.54 -28.55
C ALA A 100 17.69 10.27 -28.10
N ALA A 101 16.61 10.19 -28.89
CA ALA A 101 15.32 10.79 -28.55
C ALA A 101 14.67 10.06 -27.37
N ILE A 102 14.75 8.72 -27.35
CA ILE A 102 14.31 7.91 -26.21
C ILE A 102 15.09 8.27 -24.94
N SER A 103 16.42 8.43 -25.04
CA SER A 103 17.29 8.81 -23.93
C SER A 103 16.93 10.17 -23.36
N ASP A 104 16.76 11.18 -24.23
CA ASP A 104 16.38 12.54 -23.83
C ASP A 104 15.04 12.55 -23.08
N GLY A 105 14.01 11.90 -23.63
CA GLY A 105 12.69 11.79 -22.99
C GLY A 105 12.76 11.06 -21.64
N ALA A 106 13.43 9.91 -21.59
CA ALA A 106 13.51 9.11 -20.38
C ALA A 106 14.27 9.81 -19.25
N ASN A 107 15.40 10.44 -19.56
CA ASN A 107 16.21 11.13 -18.57
C ASN A 107 15.54 12.42 -18.07
N LYS A 108 14.76 13.11 -18.93
CA LYS A 108 13.91 14.23 -18.52
C LYS A 108 12.84 13.79 -17.51
N LEU A 109 12.19 12.65 -17.72
CA LEU A 109 11.21 12.11 -16.78
C LEU A 109 11.84 11.74 -15.43
N LEU A 110 12.99 11.06 -15.43
CA LEU A 110 13.72 10.76 -14.19
C LEU A 110 14.17 12.03 -13.45
N MET A 111 14.60 13.05 -14.18
CA MET A 111 14.92 14.35 -13.62
C MET A 111 13.70 15.06 -13.03
N LEU A 112 12.52 14.96 -13.67
CA LEU A 112 11.26 15.48 -13.14
C LEU A 112 10.85 14.76 -11.85
N VAL A 113 11.05 13.45 -11.77
CA VAL A 113 10.85 12.66 -10.54
C VAL A 113 11.73 13.22 -9.42
N LEU A 114 13.04 13.38 -9.66
CA LEU A 114 13.95 13.97 -8.68
C LEU A 114 13.50 15.39 -8.29
N ALA A 115 13.19 16.24 -9.27
CA ALA A 115 12.78 17.62 -9.04
C ALA A 115 11.48 17.73 -8.23
N ALA A 116 10.51 16.85 -8.48
CA ALA A 116 9.25 16.82 -7.74
C ALA A 116 9.47 16.41 -6.28
N VAL A 117 10.28 15.37 -6.03
CA VAL A 117 10.64 14.93 -4.67
C VAL A 117 11.40 16.04 -3.94
N ILE A 118 12.32 16.72 -4.63
CA ILE A 118 13.05 17.88 -4.10
C ILE A 118 12.10 19.01 -3.72
N LYS A 119 11.19 19.37 -4.63
CA LYS A 119 10.24 20.47 -4.42
C LYS A 119 9.23 20.16 -3.32
N ALA A 120 8.89 18.89 -3.11
CA ALA A 120 8.00 18.45 -2.04
C ALA A 120 8.57 18.71 -0.64
N GLY A 121 9.90 18.74 -0.52
CA GLY A 121 10.60 18.94 0.74
C GLY A 121 10.41 17.79 1.73
N ALA A 122 11.10 17.89 2.88
CA ALA A 122 11.11 16.84 3.90
C ALA A 122 9.71 16.50 4.46
N SER A 123 8.76 17.44 4.41
CA SER A 123 7.40 17.23 4.90
C SER A 123 6.56 16.32 4.02
N ARG A 124 6.89 16.17 2.72
CA ARG A 124 6.04 15.46 1.75
C ARG A 124 6.81 14.54 0.79
N GLU A 125 8.14 14.46 0.90
CA GLU A 125 8.98 13.59 0.06
C GLU A 125 8.52 12.13 0.07
N HIS A 126 8.21 11.58 1.25
CA HIS A 126 7.74 10.21 1.39
C HIS A 126 6.37 9.96 0.76
N ALA A 127 5.48 10.95 0.81
CA ALA A 127 4.15 10.84 0.25
C ALA A 127 4.22 10.82 -1.28
N ILE A 128 5.02 11.71 -1.88
CA ILE A 128 5.23 11.70 -3.34
C ILE A 128 5.92 10.41 -3.76
N LEU A 129 6.99 9.99 -3.08
CA LEU A 129 7.69 8.75 -3.42
C LEU A 129 6.74 7.53 -3.35
N ALA A 130 5.90 7.44 -2.31
CA ALA A 130 4.92 6.37 -2.21
C ALA A 130 3.89 6.40 -3.36
N GLU A 131 3.43 7.59 -3.75
CA GLU A 131 2.45 7.80 -4.82
C GLU A 131 2.98 7.35 -6.19
N ILE A 132 4.20 7.76 -6.57
CA ILE A 132 4.75 7.49 -7.91
C ILE A 132 5.57 6.17 -7.98
N ARG A 133 5.66 5.42 -6.88
CA ARG A 133 6.53 4.23 -6.75
C ARG A 133 6.34 3.24 -7.90
N ASP A 134 5.12 2.75 -8.07
CA ASP A 134 4.85 1.65 -8.98
C ASP A 134 5.08 2.06 -10.45
N ALA A 135 4.74 3.31 -10.79
CA ALA A 135 4.99 3.90 -12.11
C ALA A 135 6.49 4.06 -12.39
N VAL A 136 7.28 4.56 -11.43
CA VAL A 136 8.73 4.74 -11.61
C VAL A 136 9.44 3.41 -11.77
N PHE A 137 9.16 2.40 -10.94
CA PHE A 137 9.80 1.10 -11.09
C PHE A 137 9.39 0.38 -12.37
N SER A 138 8.11 0.47 -12.76
CA SER A 138 7.65 -0.07 -14.05
C SER A 138 8.33 0.62 -15.23
N PHE A 139 8.46 1.95 -15.18
CA PHE A 139 9.17 2.75 -16.17
C PHE A 139 10.65 2.34 -16.28
N ILE A 140 11.37 2.29 -15.16
CA ILE A 140 12.79 1.88 -15.14
C ILE A 140 12.94 0.48 -15.76
N ARG A 141 12.07 -0.47 -15.37
CA ARG A 141 12.09 -1.85 -15.91
C ARG A 141 11.80 -1.87 -17.41
N LYS A 142 10.86 -1.06 -17.90
CA LYS A 142 10.53 -0.92 -19.34
C LYS A 142 11.73 -0.39 -20.14
N MET A 143 12.49 0.54 -19.57
CA MET A 143 13.61 1.21 -20.22
C MET A 143 14.94 0.48 -20.12
N GLU A 144 15.07 -0.45 -19.16
CA GLU A 144 16.31 -1.19 -18.86
C GLU A 144 16.95 -1.88 -20.08
N PRO A 145 16.20 -2.64 -20.93
CA PRO A 145 16.81 -3.36 -22.06
C PRO A 145 17.37 -2.44 -23.14
N LYS A 146 16.89 -1.18 -23.20
CA LYS A 146 17.29 -0.21 -24.23
C LYS A 146 18.63 0.47 -23.87
N ARG A 147 19.07 0.43 -22.61
CA ARG A 147 20.33 1.05 -22.12
C ARG A 147 20.46 2.55 -22.46
N VAL A 148 19.34 3.28 -22.41
CA VAL A 148 19.24 4.71 -22.77
C VAL A 148 19.14 5.65 -21.56
N MET A 149 18.97 5.10 -20.36
CA MET A 149 18.89 5.88 -19.12
C MET A 149 20.28 6.25 -18.60
N ASP A 150 20.41 7.45 -18.06
CA ASP A 150 21.57 7.88 -17.29
C ASP A 150 21.63 7.08 -15.98
N THR A 151 22.72 6.35 -15.81
CA THR A 151 22.93 5.46 -14.67
C THR A 151 23.03 6.23 -13.34
N MET A 152 23.56 7.45 -13.33
CA MET A 152 23.59 8.27 -12.13
C MET A 152 22.19 8.73 -11.72
N LEU A 153 21.33 9.09 -12.69
CA LEU A 153 19.93 9.42 -12.41
C LEU A 153 19.18 8.22 -11.84
N VAL A 154 19.35 7.04 -12.45
CA VAL A 154 18.74 5.79 -11.96
C VAL A 154 19.17 5.49 -10.52
N SER A 155 20.47 5.59 -10.22
CA SER A 155 20.99 5.42 -8.85
C SER A 155 20.35 6.38 -7.87
N ARG A 156 20.29 7.68 -8.20
CA ARG A 156 19.73 8.71 -7.32
C ARG A 156 18.26 8.44 -7.01
N VAL A 157 17.48 8.11 -8.04
CA VAL A 157 16.05 7.77 -7.89
C VAL A 157 15.89 6.53 -7.00
N ARG A 158 16.63 5.45 -7.24
CA ARG A 158 16.54 4.23 -6.42
C ARG A 158 17.01 4.44 -4.98
N ILE A 159 18.09 5.19 -4.76
CA ILE A 159 18.57 5.55 -3.42
C ILE A 159 17.50 6.34 -2.66
N LEU A 160 16.78 7.27 -3.31
CA LEU A 160 15.67 7.99 -2.69
C LEU A 160 14.58 7.05 -2.16
N TYR A 161 14.20 6.02 -2.94
CA TYR A 161 13.23 5.02 -2.49
C TYR A 161 13.71 4.23 -1.29
N ILE A 162 14.94 3.73 -1.33
CA ILE A 162 15.49 2.92 -0.23
C ILE A 162 15.65 3.79 1.02
N ARG A 163 16.13 5.03 0.88
CA ARG A 163 16.25 5.93 2.03
C ARG A 163 14.89 6.37 2.58
N SER A 164 13.88 6.52 1.72
CA SER A 164 12.50 6.73 2.18
C SER A 164 11.98 5.52 2.97
N LEU A 165 12.38 4.30 2.61
CA LEU A 165 12.08 3.10 3.40
C LEU A 165 12.82 3.13 4.75
N LEU A 166 14.13 3.44 4.76
CA LEU A 166 14.92 3.58 6.00
C LEU A 166 14.32 4.59 7.00
N ALA A 167 13.88 5.75 6.50
CA ALA A 167 13.31 6.80 7.35
C ALA A 167 12.01 6.38 8.04
N ARG A 168 11.25 5.45 7.42
CA ARG A 168 9.93 5.02 7.91
C ARG A 168 9.96 3.73 8.70
N SER A 169 11.07 3.00 8.66
CA SER A 169 11.18 1.65 9.20
C SER A 169 12.27 1.57 10.26
N PRO A 170 11.92 1.58 11.57
CA PRO A 170 12.91 1.51 12.65
C PRO A 170 13.74 0.22 12.59
N GLU A 171 13.19 -0.85 12.02
CA GLU A 171 13.84 -2.16 11.87
C GLU A 171 15.07 -2.13 10.95
N LEU A 172 15.16 -1.10 10.10
CA LEU A 172 16.29 -0.92 9.21
C LEU A 172 17.37 0.01 9.79
N GLN A 173 17.05 0.77 10.84
CA GLN A 173 17.99 1.70 11.47
C GLN A 173 19.09 0.97 12.26
N SER A 174 18.85 -0.28 12.67
CA SER A 174 19.84 -1.11 13.38
C SER A 174 20.84 -1.81 12.46
N ILE A 175 20.72 -1.64 11.13
CA ILE A 175 21.63 -2.28 10.17
C ILE A 175 22.99 -1.60 10.24
N LYS A 176 24.03 -2.37 10.60
CA LYS A 176 25.41 -1.91 10.56
C LYS A 176 25.93 -1.93 9.12
N VAL A 177 26.60 -0.87 8.72
CA VAL A 177 27.20 -0.69 7.40
C VAL A 177 28.71 -0.55 7.56
N LEU A 178 29.47 -1.12 6.64
CA LEU A 178 30.93 -0.99 6.62
C LEU A 178 31.32 0.47 6.35
N PRO A 179 32.38 0.98 7.00
CA PRO A 179 32.83 2.35 6.76
C PRO A 179 33.50 2.48 5.38
N VAL A 180 33.63 3.69 4.85
CA VAL A 180 34.10 3.90 3.46
C VAL A 180 35.51 3.36 3.22
N GLU A 181 36.35 3.36 4.24
CA GLU A 181 37.74 2.92 4.17
C GLU A 181 37.83 1.42 3.86
N SER A 182 36.82 0.63 4.23
CA SER A 182 36.73 -0.79 3.86
C SER A 182 36.57 -1.02 2.36
N PHE A 183 36.19 0.01 1.61
CA PHE A 183 36.02 -0.05 0.15
C PHE A 183 37.19 0.58 -0.61
N LEU A 184 38.22 1.09 0.05
CA LEU A 184 39.33 1.80 -0.59
C LEU A 184 40.67 1.10 -0.31
N GLU A 185 41.42 0.81 -1.38
CA GLU A 185 42.72 0.16 -1.32
C GLU A 185 43.80 0.98 -2.03
N LYS A 186 45.00 1.04 -1.42
CA LYS A 186 46.19 1.62 -2.05
C LYS A 186 46.88 0.57 -2.91
N ALA A 187 47.07 0.86 -4.20
CA ALA A 187 47.59 -0.10 -5.19
C ALA A 187 49.01 -0.66 -4.94
N ASN A 188 49.80 -0.08 -4.03
CA ASN A 188 51.21 -0.44 -3.81
C ASN A 188 51.51 -1.06 -2.43
N THR A 189 50.52 -1.40 -1.61
CA THR A 189 50.76 -2.30 -0.46
C THR A 189 50.81 -3.72 -0.99
N GLY A 190 52.02 -4.19 -1.32
CA GLY A 190 52.25 -5.60 -1.60
C GLY A 190 51.63 -6.43 -0.48
N ARG A 191 50.81 -7.41 -0.88
CA ARG A 191 50.31 -8.54 -0.08
C ARG A 191 51.05 -8.69 1.25
N SER A 192 50.57 -8.08 2.33
CA SER A 192 50.92 -8.52 3.66
C SER A 192 50.36 -9.93 3.79
N ARG A 193 51.24 -10.91 3.58
CA ARG A 193 51.00 -12.28 3.99
C ARG A 193 50.77 -12.24 5.51
N SER A 194 49.51 -12.17 5.93
CA SER A 194 49.13 -12.65 7.25
C SER A 194 49.37 -14.15 7.25
N SER A 195 50.60 -14.54 7.60
CA SER A 195 50.95 -15.91 7.93
C SER A 195 50.31 -16.25 9.27
N SER A 196 49.54 -17.32 9.26
CA SER A 196 49.11 -18.07 10.43
C SER A 196 50.30 -18.39 11.36
N ARG A 197 50.17 -18.07 12.66
CA ARG A 197 50.51 -18.94 13.80
C ARG A 197 50.38 -18.17 15.12
N GLY A 198 49.34 -18.51 15.87
CA GLY A 198 49.09 -18.02 17.23
C GLY A 198 47.88 -18.70 17.83
N SER A 199 47.93 -20.03 17.95
CA SER A 199 46.91 -20.82 18.63
C SER A 199 46.86 -20.42 20.11
N SER A 200 45.73 -19.89 20.58
CA SER A 200 45.39 -19.83 22.00
C SER A 200 44.00 -20.47 22.17
N PRO A 201 43.86 -21.53 23.00
CA PRO A 201 42.58 -22.18 23.21
C PRO A 201 41.81 -21.43 24.30
N GLY A 202 40.61 -20.96 23.97
CA GLY A 202 39.68 -20.48 24.99
C GLY A 202 39.01 -19.16 24.66
N ARG A 203 38.12 -19.16 23.68
CA ARG A 203 36.83 -18.44 23.70
C ARG A 203 36.03 -18.81 22.45
N SER A 204 34.76 -19.09 22.67
CA SER A 204 33.76 -19.58 21.73
C SER A 204 33.68 -18.71 20.46
N PRO A 205 33.56 -19.27 19.24
CA PRO A 205 33.41 -18.46 18.04
C PRO A 205 31.97 -17.99 17.88
N VAL A 206 31.75 -16.68 18.01
CA VAL A 206 30.63 -16.01 17.35
C VAL A 206 31.01 -15.91 15.88
N LEU A 207 30.21 -16.54 15.01
CA LEU A 207 30.35 -16.51 13.56
C LEU A 207 30.23 -15.08 13.04
N TYR A 208 31.35 -14.35 12.93
CA TYR A 208 31.47 -13.25 11.98
C TYR A 208 31.78 -13.88 10.62
N VAL A 209 30.84 -13.78 9.69
CA VAL A 209 31.14 -13.98 8.27
C VAL A 209 31.99 -12.78 7.86
N ASP A 210 33.31 -12.94 7.91
CA ASP A 210 34.27 -12.01 7.33
C ASP A 210 34.21 -12.19 5.81
N GLU A 211 33.21 -11.60 5.17
CA GLU A 211 33.27 -11.34 3.73
C GLU A 211 34.36 -10.29 3.52
N GLN A 212 35.58 -10.75 3.29
CA GLN A 212 36.71 -9.92 2.93
C GLN A 212 36.42 -9.26 1.57
N ILE A 213 35.76 -8.10 1.59
CA ILE A 213 35.50 -7.31 0.39
C ILE A 213 36.86 -6.88 -0.16
N GLN A 214 37.17 -7.28 -1.38
CA GLN A 214 38.28 -6.70 -2.11
C GLN A 214 37.95 -5.22 -2.35
N GLY A 215 38.76 -4.29 -1.86
CA GLY A 215 38.51 -2.87 -1.99
C GLY A 215 38.87 -2.31 -3.37
N PHE A 216 38.35 -1.11 -3.67
CA PHE A 216 38.63 -0.37 -4.89
C PHE A 216 40.06 0.16 -4.88
N LYS A 217 40.87 -0.27 -5.86
CA LYS A 217 42.29 0.10 -5.94
C LYS A 217 42.49 1.46 -6.59
N VAL A 218 42.94 2.42 -5.80
CA VAL A 218 43.24 3.78 -6.27
C VAL A 218 44.67 3.84 -6.85
N ASN A 219 44.79 3.77 -8.17
CA ASN A 219 46.06 3.72 -8.92
C ASN A 219 46.61 5.12 -9.24
N LEU A 220 47.12 5.82 -8.23
CA LEU A 220 47.80 7.10 -8.42
C LEU A 220 49.32 6.92 -8.47
N LYS A 221 49.83 6.13 -9.44
CA LYS A 221 51.28 6.12 -9.68
C LYS A 221 51.71 7.48 -10.27
N PRO A 222 52.81 8.09 -9.81
CA PRO A 222 53.50 9.10 -10.61
C PRO A 222 53.98 8.41 -11.88
N GLU A 223 53.65 8.94 -13.06
CA GLU A 223 54.00 8.32 -14.34
C GLU A 223 55.51 8.07 -14.41
N LYS A 224 55.94 6.80 -14.47
CA LYS A 224 57.30 6.46 -14.87
C LYS A 224 57.39 6.66 -16.39
N LYS A 225 58.03 7.75 -16.82
CA LYS A 225 58.11 8.17 -18.23
C LYS A 225 58.70 7.11 -19.15
N SER A 226 58.16 7.03 -20.37
CA SER A 226 58.89 6.57 -21.55
C SER A 226 59.90 7.65 -21.97
N LYS A 227 61.14 7.26 -22.27
CA LYS A 227 62.29 8.16 -22.55
C LYS A 227 62.04 9.16 -23.68
N PHE A 228 61.03 8.94 -24.52
CA PHE A 228 60.66 9.83 -25.62
C PHE A 228 59.83 11.06 -25.19
N SER A 229 59.08 10.99 -24.09
CA SER A 229 58.24 12.13 -23.66
C SER A 229 59.04 13.26 -23.01
N SER A 230 60.18 12.96 -22.34
CA SER A 230 61.00 14.01 -21.74
C SER A 230 61.78 14.83 -22.78
N VAL A 231 62.11 14.25 -23.94
CA VAL A 231 62.80 14.97 -25.02
C VAL A 231 61.84 15.95 -25.70
N VAL A 232 60.61 15.53 -25.98
CA VAL A 232 59.60 16.39 -26.62
C VAL A 232 59.15 17.53 -25.70
N LEU A 233 59.05 17.28 -24.39
CA LEU A 233 58.70 18.32 -23.41
C LEU A 233 59.81 19.37 -23.23
N LYS A 234 61.09 18.94 -23.29
CA LYS A 234 62.24 19.87 -23.26
C LYS A 234 62.35 20.75 -24.50
N ILE A 235 61.96 20.25 -25.68
CA ILE A 235 61.96 21.04 -26.93
C ILE A 235 60.85 22.11 -26.92
N ARG A 236 59.79 21.93 -26.13
CA ARG A 236 58.65 22.87 -26.04
C ARG A 236 58.77 23.91 -24.92
N GLY A 237 59.86 23.90 -24.14
CA GLY A 237 60.09 24.88 -23.06
C GLY A 237 59.11 24.79 -21.89
N ILE A 238 58.50 23.62 -21.66
CA ILE A 238 57.56 23.40 -20.56
C ILE A 238 58.32 22.85 -19.36
N ASP A 239 58.22 23.54 -18.23
CA ASP A 239 58.89 23.17 -16.97
C ASP A 239 58.42 21.78 -16.47
N GLU A 240 59.37 20.88 -16.24
CA GLU A 240 59.11 19.46 -15.94
C GLU A 240 58.51 19.25 -14.55
N ASP A 241 58.61 20.21 -13.64
CA ASP A 241 58.14 20.10 -12.25
C ASP A 241 56.65 20.35 -12.06
N ILE A 242 56.06 21.25 -12.85
CA ILE A 242 54.63 21.61 -12.75
C ILE A 242 53.73 20.49 -13.29
N TRP A 243 54.22 19.74 -14.29
CA TRP A 243 53.50 18.63 -14.91
C TRP A 243 53.63 17.30 -14.14
N ARG A 244 54.59 17.19 -13.21
CA ARG A 244 54.84 15.96 -12.43
C ARG A 244 53.72 15.61 -11.44
N GLN A 245 52.83 16.55 -11.13
CA GLN A 245 51.87 16.44 -10.03
C GLN A 245 50.40 16.65 -10.42
N GLN A 246 50.05 16.81 -11.70
CA GLN A 246 48.65 16.99 -12.12
C GLN A 246 48.00 15.70 -12.60
N VAL A 247 46.83 15.36 -12.05
CA VAL A 247 45.99 14.25 -12.55
C VAL A 247 45.38 14.66 -13.89
N THR A 248 45.86 14.06 -14.98
CA THR A 248 45.34 14.32 -16.33
C THR A 248 43.87 13.90 -16.47
N GLY A 249 43.08 14.60 -17.29
CA GLY A 249 41.67 14.26 -17.54
C GLY A 249 41.45 12.84 -18.08
N GLY A 250 42.41 12.27 -18.81
CA GLY A 250 42.38 10.86 -19.23
C GLY A 250 42.45 9.87 -18.06
N LYS A 251 43.26 10.19 -17.04
CA LYS A 251 43.41 9.38 -15.82
C LYS A 251 42.17 9.48 -14.92
N LEU A 252 41.54 10.65 -14.85
CA LEU A 252 40.25 10.79 -14.16
C LEU A 252 39.18 9.90 -14.81
N ARG A 253 39.13 9.85 -16.14
CA ARG A 253 38.21 8.98 -16.87
C ARG A 253 38.44 7.49 -16.59
N GLU A 254 39.70 7.06 -16.57
CA GLU A 254 40.08 5.69 -16.21
C GLU A 254 39.62 5.35 -14.78
N ILE A 255 39.89 6.23 -13.80
CA ILE A 255 39.45 6.05 -12.42
C ILE A 255 37.92 5.96 -12.33
N THR A 256 37.19 6.80 -13.06
CA THR A 256 35.73 6.77 -13.09
C THR A 256 35.20 5.45 -13.65
N GLU A 257 35.76 4.92 -14.75
CA GLU A 257 35.33 3.63 -15.33
C GLU A 257 35.73 2.43 -14.46
N ASP A 258 36.90 2.47 -13.81
CA ASP A 258 37.31 1.44 -12.86
C ASP A 258 36.39 1.44 -11.61
N ALA A 259 36.09 2.63 -11.08
CA ALA A 259 35.17 2.79 -9.95
C ALA A 259 33.76 2.31 -10.32
N LYS A 260 33.30 2.63 -11.53
CA LYS A 260 32.03 2.13 -12.06
C LYS A 260 32.03 0.61 -12.11
N SER A 261 33.06 0.00 -12.68
CA SER A 261 33.18 -1.46 -12.78
C SER A 261 33.19 -2.13 -11.40
N PHE A 262 33.85 -1.51 -10.41
CA PHE A 262 33.87 -1.97 -9.02
C PHE A 262 32.49 -1.94 -8.34
N ALA A 263 31.67 -0.94 -8.65
CA ALA A 263 30.38 -0.74 -8.00
C ALA A 263 29.25 -1.61 -8.58
N ILE A 264 29.39 -2.11 -9.81
CA ILE A 264 28.39 -2.99 -10.43
C ILE A 264 28.22 -4.25 -9.57
N GLY A 265 26.99 -4.49 -9.10
CA GLY A 265 26.65 -5.64 -8.26
C GLY A 265 27.20 -5.58 -6.83
N ASN A 266 27.90 -4.51 -6.43
CA ASN A 266 28.45 -4.39 -5.08
C ASN A 266 27.38 -3.90 -4.09
N LYS A 267 26.69 -4.87 -3.48
CA LYS A 267 25.60 -4.61 -2.53
C LYS A 267 26.06 -3.94 -1.23
N ALA A 268 27.27 -4.26 -0.75
CA ALA A 268 27.81 -3.63 0.45
C ALA A 268 28.09 -2.13 0.21
N LEU A 269 28.61 -1.79 -0.98
CA LEU A 269 28.78 -0.40 -1.40
C LEU A 269 27.42 0.29 -1.58
N ALA A 270 26.42 -0.38 -2.15
CA ALA A 270 25.06 0.15 -2.23
C ALA A 270 24.50 0.49 -0.84
N ALA A 271 24.73 -0.37 0.17
CA ALA A 271 24.34 -0.09 1.55
C ALA A 271 25.06 1.15 2.11
N LEU A 272 26.36 1.32 1.84
CA LEU A 272 27.10 2.54 2.21
C LEU A 272 26.43 3.80 1.65
N PHE A 273 26.09 3.80 0.36
CA PHE A 273 25.45 4.95 -0.29
C PHE A 273 24.07 5.28 0.24
N VAL A 274 23.27 4.26 0.58
CA VAL A 274 21.92 4.50 1.10
C VAL A 274 21.99 5.03 2.53
N HIS A 275 22.85 4.47 3.40
CA HIS A 275 22.93 4.84 4.81
C HIS A 275 23.76 6.09 5.10
N THR A 276 24.64 6.48 4.18
CA THR A 276 25.55 7.62 4.39
C THR A 276 25.13 8.82 3.54
N PRO A 277 24.97 10.01 4.14
CA PRO A 277 24.87 11.27 3.41
C PRO A 277 25.94 11.44 2.33
N ALA A 278 25.60 11.92 1.13
CA ALA A 278 26.58 12.01 0.04
C ALA A 278 27.70 13.02 0.34
N GLY A 279 27.39 14.13 1.03
CA GLY A 279 28.38 15.09 1.48
C GLY A 279 29.37 14.50 2.50
N GLU A 280 28.87 13.65 3.40
CA GLU A 280 29.71 12.92 4.36
C GLU A 280 30.59 11.88 3.66
N LEU A 281 30.02 11.11 2.73
CA LEU A 281 30.77 10.12 1.96
C LEU A 281 31.89 10.78 1.13
N GLN A 282 31.59 11.90 0.46
CA GLN A 282 32.60 12.69 -0.25
C GLN A 282 33.72 13.17 0.69
N ARG A 283 33.35 13.64 1.88
CA ARG A 283 34.31 14.11 2.90
C ARG A 283 35.22 12.97 3.36
N GLN A 284 34.67 11.80 3.65
CA GLN A 284 35.46 10.64 4.09
C GLN A 284 36.40 10.14 2.98
N ILE A 285 35.95 10.08 1.72
CA ILE A 285 36.83 9.73 0.58
C ILE A 285 37.97 10.75 0.43
N ARG A 286 37.67 12.05 0.57
CA ARG A 286 38.70 13.10 0.55
C ARG A 286 39.71 12.93 1.68
N SER A 287 39.25 12.68 2.90
CA SER A 287 40.11 12.43 4.06
C SER A 287 41.04 11.23 3.80
N TRP A 288 40.48 10.11 3.35
CA TRP A 288 41.26 8.91 3.04
C TRP A 288 42.30 9.16 1.93
N LEU A 289 41.94 9.89 0.86
CA LEU A 289 42.87 10.24 -0.21
C LEU A 289 44.03 11.11 0.29
N ALA A 290 43.75 12.12 1.13
CA ALA A 290 44.76 12.99 1.71
C ALA A 290 45.73 12.21 2.64
N GLU A 291 45.20 11.28 3.44
CA GLU A 291 46.02 10.44 4.33
C GLU A 291 46.90 9.44 3.56
N ASN A 292 46.41 8.90 2.44
CA ASN A 292 47.11 7.84 1.71
C ASN A 292 48.06 8.34 0.61
N PHE A 293 47.89 9.59 0.14
CA PHE A 293 48.67 10.18 -0.94
C PHE A 293 49.19 11.57 -0.54
N GLU A 294 50.38 11.60 0.07
CA GLU A 294 51.03 12.80 0.61
C GLU A 294 51.10 13.98 -0.38
N PHE A 295 51.32 13.73 -1.67
CA PHE A 295 51.39 14.78 -2.69
C PHE A 295 50.05 15.51 -2.94
N LEU A 296 48.91 14.90 -2.56
CA LEU A 296 47.60 15.56 -2.58
C LEU A 296 47.37 16.46 -1.37
N SER A 297 48.18 16.29 -0.31
CA SER A 297 48.05 16.98 0.99
C SER A 297 48.98 18.19 1.14
N ILE A 298 49.97 18.34 0.25
CA ILE A 298 50.88 19.49 0.26
C ILE A 298 50.09 20.74 -0.13
N THR A 299 49.85 21.58 0.87
CA THR A 299 49.33 22.94 0.70
C THR A 299 50.52 23.80 0.27
N GLY A 300 50.82 23.79 -1.04
CA GLY A 300 51.88 24.63 -1.59
C GLY A 300 51.45 26.09 -1.57
N ASP A 301 52.11 26.89 -0.74
CA ASP A 301 51.79 28.32 -0.48
C ASP A 301 52.05 29.25 -1.68
N ASP A 302 52.57 28.74 -2.81
CA ASP A 302 53.00 29.59 -3.94
C ASP A 302 52.40 29.23 -5.32
N ALA A 303 51.36 28.39 -5.38
CA ALA A 303 50.67 28.12 -6.64
C ALA A 303 49.16 28.33 -6.50
N LEU A 304 48.68 29.47 -6.98
CA LEU A 304 47.27 29.84 -7.16
C LEU A 304 46.40 28.61 -7.54
N GLY A 305 45.72 28.00 -6.57
CA GLY A 305 44.58 27.09 -6.74
C GLY A 305 44.83 25.61 -7.10
N GLY A 306 46.06 25.07 -7.00
CA GLY A 306 46.41 23.78 -7.65
C GLY A 306 46.06 22.46 -6.95
N SER A 307 46.44 22.25 -5.68
CA SER A 307 46.42 20.92 -5.04
C SER A 307 45.06 20.55 -4.42
N THR A 308 44.37 21.52 -3.80
CA THR A 308 43.01 21.32 -3.27
C THR A 308 42.02 20.94 -4.37
N GLY A 309 42.20 21.47 -5.59
CA GLY A 309 41.38 21.14 -6.75
C GLY A 309 41.53 19.68 -7.20
N GLN A 310 42.74 19.11 -7.12
CA GLN A 310 42.96 17.71 -7.53
C GLN A 310 42.33 16.70 -6.59
N LEU A 311 42.38 16.95 -5.28
CA LEU A 311 41.72 16.13 -4.29
C LEU A 311 40.19 16.11 -4.50
N GLU A 312 39.61 17.28 -4.82
CA GLU A 312 38.19 17.40 -5.16
C GLU A 312 37.85 16.66 -6.47
N LEU A 313 38.67 16.81 -7.51
CA LEU A 313 38.48 16.10 -8.78
C LEU A 313 38.55 14.57 -8.63
N LEU A 314 39.53 14.06 -7.88
CA LEU A 314 39.70 12.63 -7.65
C LEU A 314 38.56 12.03 -6.81
N SER A 315 38.21 12.68 -5.70
CA SER A 315 37.08 12.22 -4.87
C SER A 315 35.77 12.23 -5.66
N THR A 316 35.54 13.24 -6.49
CA THR A 316 34.36 13.32 -7.38
C THR A 316 34.39 12.22 -8.44
N ALA A 317 35.53 11.97 -9.09
CA ALA A 317 35.65 10.91 -10.10
C ALA A 317 35.34 9.50 -9.54
N ILE A 318 35.78 9.22 -8.31
CA ILE A 318 35.47 7.96 -7.61
C ILE A 318 33.98 7.88 -7.27
N MET A 319 33.43 8.93 -6.67
CA MET A 319 32.01 9.00 -6.28
C MET A 319 31.07 8.87 -7.47
N ASP A 320 31.35 9.57 -8.57
CA ASP A 320 30.57 9.52 -9.81
C ASP A 320 30.67 8.14 -10.46
N GLY A 321 31.86 7.55 -10.48
CA GLY A 321 32.06 6.17 -10.94
C GLY A 321 31.23 5.18 -10.14
N TRP A 322 31.33 5.21 -8.80
CA TRP A 322 30.53 4.36 -7.92
C TRP A 322 29.02 4.56 -8.14
N MET A 323 28.55 5.81 -8.19
CA MET A 323 27.15 6.14 -8.46
C MET A 323 26.69 5.64 -9.82
N ALA A 324 27.51 5.76 -10.87
CA ALA A 324 27.19 5.23 -12.19
C ALA A 324 27.13 3.69 -12.20
N GLY A 325 28.03 3.02 -11.48
CA GLY A 325 28.05 1.56 -11.40
C GLY A 325 26.85 0.98 -10.66
N LEU A 326 26.43 1.61 -9.55
CA LEU A 326 25.23 1.23 -8.80
C LEU A 326 23.94 1.33 -9.61
N GLY A 327 23.92 2.17 -10.65
CA GLY A 327 22.75 2.42 -11.50
C GLY A 327 22.89 1.84 -12.89
N ALA A 328 23.90 0.99 -13.11
CA ALA A 328 24.07 0.28 -14.36
C ALA A 328 22.80 -0.51 -14.71
N ALA A 329 22.43 -0.50 -16.00
CA ALA A 329 21.26 -1.20 -16.52
C ALA A 329 21.48 -2.73 -16.45
N MET A 330 21.19 -3.27 -15.28
CA MET A 330 21.15 -4.69 -14.95
C MET A 330 19.75 -5.01 -14.45
N PRO A 331 19.25 -6.24 -14.69
CA PRO A 331 17.95 -6.65 -14.17
C PRO A 331 17.84 -6.37 -12.67
N LEU A 332 16.69 -5.86 -12.23
CA LEU A 332 16.42 -5.48 -10.82
C LEU A 332 16.81 -6.54 -9.77
N HIS A 333 16.80 -7.82 -10.15
CA HIS A 333 17.20 -8.95 -9.30
C HIS A 333 18.72 -9.20 -9.25
N THR A 334 19.49 -8.64 -10.18
CA THR A 334 20.95 -8.71 -10.28
C THR A 334 21.65 -7.41 -9.93
N ASP A 335 20.94 -6.29 -9.91
CA ASP A 335 21.52 -4.99 -9.57
C ASP A 335 21.60 -4.79 -8.04
N ALA A 336 22.66 -4.10 -7.59
CA ALA A 336 22.96 -3.95 -6.17
C ALA A 336 21.88 -3.18 -5.39
N LEU A 337 21.30 -2.13 -5.98
CA LEU A 337 20.26 -1.31 -5.34
C LEU A 337 18.91 -2.02 -5.31
N GLY A 338 18.57 -2.76 -6.37
CA GLY A 338 17.36 -3.57 -6.48
C GLY A 338 17.37 -4.73 -5.50
N GLN A 339 18.50 -5.45 -5.38
CA GLN A 339 18.68 -6.48 -4.34
C GLN A 339 18.59 -5.89 -2.93
N LEU A 340 19.22 -4.74 -2.68
CA LEU A 340 19.16 -4.07 -1.38
C LEU A 340 17.72 -3.65 -1.04
N LEU A 341 17.01 -3.05 -2.01
CA LEU A 341 15.61 -2.67 -1.86
C LEU A 341 14.73 -3.88 -1.56
N PHE A 342 14.93 -4.99 -2.28
CA PHE A 342 14.21 -6.24 -2.05
C PHE A 342 14.45 -6.77 -0.63
N GLU A 343 15.70 -6.84 -0.17
CA GLU A 343 16.02 -7.32 1.17
C GLU A 343 15.47 -6.42 2.28
N TYR A 344 15.56 -5.11 2.10
CA TYR A 344 15.05 -4.17 3.09
C TYR A 344 13.53 -4.23 3.15
N SER A 345 12.86 -4.27 2.00
CA SER A 345 11.41 -4.44 1.93
C SER A 345 10.97 -5.75 2.57
N LYS A 346 11.67 -6.86 2.29
CA LYS A 346 11.41 -8.16 2.93
C LYS A 346 11.57 -8.08 4.45
N ARG A 347 12.64 -7.45 4.96
CA ARG A 347 12.86 -7.28 6.40
C ARG A 347 11.73 -6.48 7.06
N VAL A 348 11.27 -5.40 6.42
CA VAL A 348 10.13 -4.59 6.90
C VAL A 348 8.87 -5.44 6.96
N TYR A 349 8.51 -6.13 5.87
CA TYR A 349 7.31 -6.98 5.85
C TYR A 349 7.37 -8.10 6.88
N SER A 350 8.51 -8.77 7.02
CA SER A 350 8.68 -9.83 8.03
C SER A 350 8.51 -9.30 9.45
N SER A 351 9.05 -8.11 9.77
CA SER A 351 8.87 -7.52 11.09
C SER A 351 7.43 -7.09 11.36
N GLN A 352 6.76 -6.48 10.39
CA GLN A 352 5.33 -6.11 10.53
C GLN A 352 4.45 -7.35 10.75
N LEU A 353 4.70 -8.43 10.03
CA LEU A 353 3.99 -9.69 10.21
C LEU A 353 4.26 -10.32 11.57
N GLN A 354 5.50 -10.23 12.07
CA GLN A 354 5.84 -10.70 13.41
C GLN A 354 5.10 -9.87 14.49
N HIS A 355 5.09 -8.55 14.36
CA HIS A 355 4.36 -7.68 15.30
C HIS A 355 2.85 -7.98 15.31
N LEU A 356 2.23 -8.22 14.14
CA LEU A 356 0.83 -8.64 14.08
C LEU A 356 0.60 -10.01 14.72
N LYS A 357 1.56 -10.93 14.58
CA LYS A 357 1.50 -12.23 15.25
C LYS A 357 1.54 -12.06 16.77
N ASP A 358 2.41 -11.20 17.28
CA ASP A 358 2.54 -10.96 18.73
C ASP A 358 1.25 -10.33 19.31
N ILE A 359 0.64 -9.39 18.57
CA ILE A 359 -0.68 -8.83 18.92
C ILE A 359 -1.76 -9.92 18.90
N ALA A 360 -1.82 -10.71 17.83
CA ALA A 360 -2.83 -11.77 17.70
C ALA A 360 -2.68 -12.80 18.82
N GLY A 361 -1.45 -13.20 19.17
CA GLY A 361 -1.16 -14.09 20.28
C GLY A 361 -1.63 -13.53 21.62
N THR A 362 -1.41 -12.22 21.86
CA THR A 362 -1.87 -11.55 23.09
C THR A 362 -3.40 -11.54 23.17
N LEU A 363 -4.07 -11.14 22.08
CA LEU A 363 -5.54 -11.15 21.98
C LEU A 363 -6.12 -12.56 22.11
N ALA A 364 -5.40 -13.57 21.61
CA ALA A 364 -5.85 -14.96 21.70
C ALA A 364 -5.83 -15.51 23.12
N THR A 365 -5.00 -14.96 24.01
CA THR A 365 -4.97 -15.34 25.43
C THR A 365 -5.84 -14.48 26.33
N GLU A 366 -6.53 -13.47 25.80
CA GLU A 366 -7.42 -12.60 26.58
C GLU A 366 -8.76 -13.29 26.85
N GLU A 367 -9.16 -13.33 28.12
CA GLU A 367 -10.46 -13.84 28.57
C GLU A 367 -11.55 -12.78 28.36
N ALA A 368 -12.74 -13.21 27.96
CA ALA A 368 -13.89 -12.31 27.83
C ALA A 368 -14.90 -12.55 28.95
N GLU A 369 -15.20 -11.52 29.73
CA GLU A 369 -16.17 -11.64 30.84
C GLU A 369 -17.61 -11.35 30.40
N ASP A 370 -17.79 -10.54 29.36
CA ASP A 370 -19.10 -10.07 28.90
C ASP A 370 -19.22 -10.03 27.37
N ALA A 371 -20.46 -9.89 26.88
CA ALA A 371 -20.76 -9.85 25.46
C ALA A 371 -20.08 -8.70 24.68
N ALA A 372 -19.81 -7.57 25.34
CA ALA A 372 -19.14 -6.44 24.69
C ALA A 372 -17.64 -6.74 24.51
N GLN A 373 -17.01 -7.40 25.49
CA GLN A 373 -15.63 -7.86 25.41
C GLN A 373 -15.46 -8.95 24.35
N VAL A 374 -16.39 -9.90 24.23
CA VAL A 374 -16.39 -10.91 23.16
C VAL A 374 -16.43 -10.24 21.78
N ALA A 375 -17.34 -9.28 21.58
CA ALA A 375 -17.45 -8.55 20.32
C ALA A 375 -16.19 -7.74 20.01
N LYS A 376 -15.56 -7.13 21.02
CA LYS A 376 -14.32 -6.36 20.90
C LYS A 376 -13.13 -7.25 20.52
N LEU A 377 -12.94 -8.38 21.20
CA LEU A 377 -11.87 -9.34 20.92
C LEU A 377 -12.00 -9.93 19.53
N ARG A 378 -13.21 -10.35 19.16
CA ARG A 378 -13.52 -10.84 17.82
C ARG A 378 -13.15 -9.80 16.77
N SER A 379 -13.64 -8.57 16.90
CA SER A 379 -13.35 -7.49 15.95
C SER A 379 -11.86 -7.15 15.86
N ALA A 380 -11.14 -7.20 17.00
CA ALA A 380 -9.71 -6.97 17.04
C ALA A 380 -8.93 -8.07 16.28
N LEU A 381 -9.25 -9.35 16.52
CA LEU A 381 -8.63 -10.48 15.81
C LEU A 381 -8.97 -10.46 14.31
N GLU A 382 -10.21 -10.20 13.92
CA GLU A 382 -10.60 -10.01 12.52
C GLU A 382 -9.81 -8.86 11.85
N SER A 383 -9.60 -7.75 12.58
CA SER A 383 -8.81 -6.63 12.07
C SER A 383 -7.33 -6.98 11.90
N VAL A 384 -6.74 -7.77 12.81
CA VAL A 384 -5.35 -8.20 12.73
C VAL A 384 -5.16 -9.14 11.55
N ASP A 385 -6.05 -10.11 11.37
CA ASP A 385 -6.06 -11.04 10.24
C ASP A 385 -6.25 -10.30 8.89
N HIS A 386 -7.17 -9.33 8.83
CA HIS A 386 -7.32 -8.48 7.65
C HIS A 386 -6.03 -7.70 7.31
N LYS A 387 -5.38 -7.08 8.30
CA LYS A 387 -4.11 -6.37 8.11
C LYS A 387 -3.01 -7.32 7.63
N ARG A 388 -2.93 -8.52 8.21
CA ARG A 388 -1.97 -9.56 7.82
C ARG A 388 -2.14 -9.96 6.36
N ARG A 389 -3.37 -10.24 5.91
CA ARG A 389 -3.67 -10.54 4.50
C ARG A 389 -3.27 -9.41 3.57
N LYS A 390 -3.56 -8.16 3.96
CA LYS A 390 -3.18 -6.97 3.17
C LYS A 390 -1.66 -6.86 3.01
N ILE A 391 -0.90 -7.05 4.09
CA ILE A 391 0.57 -7.01 4.05
C ILE A 391 1.12 -8.14 3.17
N LEU A 392 0.59 -9.36 3.29
CA LEU A 392 1.01 -10.48 2.45
C LEU A 392 0.71 -10.23 0.96
N GLN A 393 -0.42 -9.60 0.65
CA GLN A 393 -0.75 -9.21 -0.72
C GLN A 393 0.20 -8.13 -1.24
N GLN A 394 0.48 -7.10 -0.44
CA GLN A 394 1.42 -6.03 -0.79
C GLN A 394 2.85 -6.57 -0.99
N MET A 395 3.26 -7.51 -0.15
CA MET A 395 4.55 -8.18 -0.28
C MET A 395 4.63 -8.94 -1.61
N LYS A 396 3.59 -9.68 -1.98
CA LYS A 396 3.54 -10.39 -3.27
C LYS A 396 3.59 -9.43 -4.47
N SER A 397 2.88 -8.30 -4.41
CA SER A 397 2.93 -7.31 -5.49
C SER A 397 4.30 -6.66 -5.62
N ASP A 398 4.92 -6.30 -4.49
CA ASP A 398 6.24 -5.67 -4.48
C ASP A 398 7.33 -6.64 -4.93
N ILE A 399 7.23 -7.92 -4.57
CA ILE A 399 8.13 -8.97 -5.10
C ILE A 399 7.97 -9.06 -6.62
N ALA A 400 6.76 -9.12 -7.16
CA ALA A 400 6.56 -9.19 -8.61
C ALA A 400 7.11 -7.95 -9.36
N LEU A 401 7.09 -6.79 -8.70
CA LEU A 401 7.68 -5.55 -9.21
C LEU A 401 9.22 -5.58 -9.18
N LEU A 402 9.81 -6.23 -8.17
CA LEU A 402 11.26 -6.30 -7.94
C LEU A 402 11.97 -7.56 -8.51
N THR A 403 11.24 -8.65 -8.80
CA THR A 403 11.80 -9.91 -9.35
C THR A 403 11.14 -10.34 -10.67
N LEU A 404 11.93 -10.94 -11.57
CA LEU A 404 11.43 -11.51 -12.84
C LEU A 404 10.89 -12.95 -12.66
N GLU A 405 11.35 -13.68 -11.64
CA GLU A 405 10.96 -15.06 -11.38
C GLU A 405 9.88 -15.17 -10.30
N ASN A 406 8.79 -15.87 -10.63
CA ASN A 406 7.77 -16.36 -9.69
C ASN A 406 8.30 -17.47 -8.74
N GLY A 407 9.61 -17.50 -8.46
CA GLY A 407 10.33 -18.64 -7.89
C GLY A 407 11.00 -18.40 -6.53
N GLY A 408 10.72 -17.29 -5.85
CA GLY A 408 11.18 -17.11 -4.47
C GLY A 408 10.58 -18.20 -3.57
N SER A 409 11.42 -18.83 -2.73
CA SER A 409 10.96 -19.81 -1.74
C SER A 409 9.75 -19.24 -0.98
N PRO A 410 8.65 -19.99 -0.80
CA PRO A 410 7.51 -19.50 -0.05
C PRO A 410 8.03 -19.04 1.30
N ILE A 411 7.85 -17.75 1.60
CA ILE A 411 8.12 -17.27 2.95
C ILE A 411 7.18 -18.07 3.84
N GLN A 412 7.77 -18.87 4.74
CA GLN A 412 7.02 -19.65 5.70
C GLN A 412 6.08 -18.70 6.44
N ASN A 413 4.80 -18.80 6.13
CA ASN A 413 3.78 -18.12 6.89
C ASN A 413 3.84 -18.71 8.30
N PRO A 414 4.03 -17.89 9.35
CA PRO A 414 3.93 -18.41 10.71
C PRO A 414 2.52 -18.99 10.89
N SER A 415 2.43 -20.19 11.49
CA SER A 415 1.15 -20.85 11.77
C SER A 415 0.18 -19.88 12.47
N THR A 416 -1.06 -19.83 11.99
CA THR A 416 -2.19 -19.07 12.57
C THR A 416 -3.21 -19.97 13.25
N ALA A 417 -2.94 -21.27 13.35
CA ALA A 417 -3.95 -22.25 13.73
C ALA A 417 -4.57 -21.97 15.11
N ALA A 418 -3.79 -21.47 16.06
CA ALA A 418 -4.28 -21.14 17.40
C ALA A 418 -5.16 -19.88 17.39
N GLU A 419 -4.76 -18.85 16.64
CA GLU A 419 -5.50 -17.59 16.50
C GLU A 419 -6.78 -17.78 15.68
N ASP A 420 -6.75 -18.63 14.65
CA ASP A 420 -7.91 -19.01 13.85
C ASP A 420 -8.91 -19.82 14.67
N ALA A 421 -8.42 -20.75 15.51
CA ALA A 421 -9.25 -21.49 16.46
C ALA A 421 -9.88 -20.56 17.51
N ARG A 422 -9.12 -19.58 18.01
CA ARG A 422 -9.65 -18.55 18.92
C ARG A 422 -10.76 -17.74 18.27
N LEU A 423 -10.53 -17.25 17.05
CA LEU A 423 -11.53 -16.47 16.33
C LEU A 423 -12.80 -17.30 16.09
N ALA A 424 -12.67 -18.56 15.70
CA ALA A 424 -13.80 -19.48 15.55
C ALA A 424 -14.58 -19.65 16.87
N SER A 425 -13.88 -19.82 17.99
CA SER A 425 -14.51 -19.91 19.32
C SER A 425 -15.27 -18.64 19.69
N LEU A 426 -14.69 -17.46 19.49
CA LEU A 426 -15.36 -16.18 19.75
C LEU A 426 -16.58 -15.95 18.83
N ILE A 427 -16.54 -16.45 17.59
CA ILE A 427 -17.70 -16.43 16.69
C ILE A 427 -18.85 -17.28 17.26
N SER A 428 -18.53 -18.51 17.70
CA SER A 428 -19.51 -19.40 18.32
C SER A 428 -20.04 -18.83 19.64
N LEU A 429 -19.17 -18.27 20.48
CA LEU A 429 -19.56 -17.63 21.74
C LEU A 429 -20.50 -16.43 21.51
N ASP A 430 -20.20 -15.55 20.55
CA ASP A 430 -21.07 -14.42 20.18
C ASP A 430 -22.46 -14.90 19.71
N ASN A 431 -22.53 -16.03 18.98
CA ASN A 431 -23.80 -16.62 18.60
C ASN A 431 -24.59 -17.17 19.79
N ILE A 432 -23.92 -17.86 20.72
CA ILE A 432 -24.53 -18.35 21.97
C ILE A 432 -25.08 -17.16 22.78
N LEU A 433 -24.28 -16.10 22.97
CA LEU A 433 -24.70 -14.92 23.74
C LEU A 433 -25.88 -14.19 23.09
N LYS A 434 -25.98 -14.16 21.75
CA LYS A 434 -27.16 -13.63 21.05
C LYS A 434 -28.40 -14.49 21.30
N GLN A 435 -28.29 -15.81 21.21
CA GLN A 435 -29.40 -16.71 21.49
C GLN A 435 -29.87 -16.58 22.94
N ILE A 436 -28.96 -16.49 23.91
CA ILE A 436 -29.29 -16.23 25.32
C ILE A 436 -30.05 -14.91 25.47
N LYS A 437 -29.57 -13.84 24.82
CA LYS A 437 -30.22 -12.53 24.84
C LYS A 437 -31.63 -12.58 24.26
N ASP A 438 -31.85 -13.34 23.20
CA ASP A 438 -33.16 -13.53 22.59
C ASP A 438 -34.10 -14.34 23.51
N THR A 439 -33.62 -15.42 24.12
CA THR A 439 -34.36 -16.18 25.14
C THR A 439 -34.72 -15.30 26.34
N THR A 440 -33.80 -14.45 26.80
CA THR A 440 -34.05 -13.51 27.92
C THR A 440 -35.04 -12.40 27.54
N ARG A 441 -35.06 -11.97 26.27
CA ARG A 441 -36.10 -11.05 25.79
C ARG A 441 -37.48 -11.69 25.78
N LEU A 442 -37.57 -12.96 25.37
CA LEU A 442 -38.81 -13.73 25.40
C LEU A 442 -39.31 -14.01 26.82
N SER A 443 -38.42 -13.98 27.82
CA SER A 443 -38.75 -14.20 29.24
C SER A 443 -39.17 -12.92 29.98
N SER A 444 -39.11 -11.75 29.34
CA SER A 444 -39.52 -10.47 29.95
C SER A 444 -41.03 -10.33 30.24
N VAL A 445 -41.82 -11.37 29.98
CA VAL A 445 -43.25 -11.43 30.28
C VAL A 445 -43.44 -11.87 31.74
N ASN A 446 -44.25 -11.14 32.51
CA ASN A 446 -44.44 -11.36 33.95
C ASN A 446 -45.03 -12.72 34.33
N ILE A 447 -45.64 -13.45 33.39
CA ILE A 447 -46.27 -14.76 33.57
C ILE A 447 -46.02 -15.60 32.31
N LEU A 448 -45.64 -16.88 32.47
CA LEU A 448 -45.34 -17.79 31.36
C LEU A 448 -46.16 -19.09 31.49
N THR A 449 -46.66 -19.63 30.38
CA THR A 449 -47.29 -20.96 30.40
C THR A 449 -46.25 -22.05 30.68
N LYS A 450 -46.66 -23.14 31.34
CA LYS A 450 -45.79 -24.30 31.62
C LYS A 450 -45.10 -24.84 30.37
N SER A 451 -45.85 -24.97 29.28
CA SER A 451 -45.34 -25.38 27.97
C SER A 451 -44.19 -24.49 27.48
N LYS A 452 -44.38 -23.16 27.51
CA LYS A 452 -43.40 -22.19 27.02
C LYS A 452 -42.15 -22.10 27.90
N LYS A 453 -42.31 -22.20 29.23
CA LYS A 453 -41.19 -22.27 30.17
C LYS A 453 -40.30 -23.48 29.91
N ARG A 454 -40.92 -24.65 29.70
CA ARG A 454 -40.21 -25.89 29.38
C ARG A 454 -39.44 -25.79 28.05
N THR A 455 -40.03 -25.18 27.02
CA THR A 455 -39.33 -24.95 25.74
C THR A 455 -38.12 -24.03 25.90
N MET A 456 -38.22 -22.98 26.71
CA MET A 456 -37.10 -22.05 26.94
C MET A 456 -35.96 -22.70 27.72
N LEU A 457 -36.26 -23.53 28.72
CA LEU A 457 -35.25 -24.30 29.44
C LEU A 457 -34.56 -25.33 28.53
N ALA A 458 -35.33 -26.02 27.67
CA ALA A 458 -34.76 -26.93 26.67
C ALA A 458 -33.82 -26.21 25.68
N SER A 459 -34.17 -25.01 25.24
CA SER A 459 -33.26 -24.18 24.43
C SER A 459 -31.96 -23.82 25.16
N LEU A 460 -32.01 -23.56 26.47
CA LEU A 460 -30.82 -23.31 27.28
C LEU A 460 -30.01 -24.60 27.55
N ASP A 461 -30.63 -25.78 27.51
CA ASP A 461 -29.94 -27.09 27.52
C ASP A 461 -29.19 -27.32 26.20
N GLU A 462 -29.81 -27.05 25.06
CA GLU A 462 -29.17 -27.13 23.73
C GLU A 462 -27.94 -26.21 23.63
N LEU A 463 -27.99 -25.01 24.21
CA LEU A 463 -26.84 -24.11 24.28
C LEU A 463 -25.69 -24.65 25.13
N THR A 464 -26.01 -25.35 26.22
CA THR A 464 -25.00 -26.06 27.03
C THR A 464 -24.36 -27.19 26.23
N GLU A 465 -25.13 -27.91 25.41
CA GLU A 465 -24.62 -28.97 24.53
C GLU A 465 -23.69 -28.44 23.42
N GLN A 466 -23.83 -27.17 23.04
CA GLN A 466 -22.91 -26.50 22.10
C GLN A 466 -21.58 -26.07 22.72
N MET A 467 -21.44 -26.13 24.05
CA MET A 467 -20.22 -25.70 24.74
C MET A 467 -18.93 -26.34 24.24
N PRO A 468 -18.84 -27.65 23.93
CA PRO A 468 -17.60 -28.28 23.45
C PRO A 468 -17.08 -27.74 22.11
N SER A 469 -17.85 -26.91 21.41
CA SER A 469 -17.40 -26.18 20.21
C SER A 469 -16.56 -24.94 20.53
N LEU A 470 -16.54 -24.50 21.77
CA LEU A 470 -15.74 -23.40 22.28
C LEU A 470 -14.38 -23.89 22.76
N LEU A 471 -13.40 -22.99 22.79
CA LEU A 471 -12.15 -23.21 23.49
C LEU A 471 -12.34 -23.10 25.00
N ASP A 472 -11.43 -23.75 25.75
CA ASP A 472 -11.47 -23.80 27.22
C ASP A 472 -11.61 -22.42 27.88
N ILE A 473 -10.90 -21.44 27.31
CA ILE A 473 -10.88 -20.05 27.77
C ILE A 473 -12.25 -19.33 27.68
N ASP A 474 -13.16 -19.81 26.84
CA ASP A 474 -14.49 -19.22 26.63
C ASP A 474 -15.60 -19.90 27.43
N HIS A 475 -15.35 -21.10 27.97
CA HIS A 475 -16.34 -21.83 28.76
C HIS A 475 -16.87 -21.03 29.96
N PRO A 476 -16.04 -20.35 30.77
CA PRO A 476 -16.54 -19.61 31.93
C PRO A 476 -17.55 -18.52 31.55
N CYS A 477 -17.30 -17.81 30.45
CA CYS A 477 -18.18 -16.77 29.93
C CYS A 477 -19.54 -17.36 29.51
N ALA A 478 -19.52 -18.41 28.69
CA ALA A 478 -20.73 -19.09 28.23
C ALA A 478 -21.54 -19.66 29.41
N GLN A 479 -20.89 -20.37 30.33
CA GLN A 479 -21.52 -20.98 31.50
C GLN A 479 -22.23 -19.94 32.37
N ARG A 480 -21.55 -18.82 32.65
CA ARG A 480 -22.10 -17.75 33.46
C ARG A 480 -23.37 -17.18 32.83
N HIS A 481 -23.32 -16.82 31.54
CA HIS A 481 -24.48 -16.27 30.84
C HIS A 481 -25.64 -17.26 30.69
N ILE A 482 -25.35 -18.56 30.49
CA ILE A 482 -26.40 -19.60 30.46
C ILE A 482 -27.03 -19.76 31.84
N ALA A 483 -26.23 -19.81 32.91
CA ALA A 483 -26.71 -19.94 34.28
C ALA A 483 -27.58 -18.75 34.70
N ASP A 484 -27.14 -17.52 34.40
CA ASP A 484 -27.89 -16.30 34.66
C ASP A 484 -29.25 -16.31 33.95
N ALA A 485 -29.28 -16.73 32.67
CA ALA A 485 -30.52 -16.83 31.91
C ALA A 485 -31.45 -17.93 32.41
N ARG A 486 -30.92 -19.09 32.83
CA ARG A 486 -31.71 -20.16 33.46
C ARG A 486 -32.36 -19.67 34.74
N TYR A 487 -31.59 -19.04 35.62
CA TYR A 487 -32.11 -18.48 36.86
C TYR A 487 -33.24 -17.48 36.60
N MET A 488 -33.09 -16.61 35.59
CA MET A 488 -34.15 -15.69 35.18
C MET A 488 -35.41 -16.43 34.71
N VAL A 489 -35.30 -17.44 33.84
CA VAL A 489 -36.46 -18.19 33.35
C VAL A 489 -37.15 -18.98 34.46
N GLU A 490 -36.38 -19.59 35.36
CA GLU A 490 -36.91 -20.36 36.49
C GLU A 490 -37.69 -19.50 37.49
N SER A 491 -37.25 -18.25 37.68
CA SER A 491 -37.87 -17.29 38.61
C SER A 491 -39.24 -16.75 38.17
N ILE A 492 -39.66 -16.98 36.91
CA ILE A 492 -40.93 -16.50 36.37
C ILE A 492 -42.08 -17.42 36.83
N PRO A 493 -43.19 -16.85 37.34
CA PRO A 493 -44.36 -17.63 37.77
C PRO A 493 -45.06 -18.33 36.59
N GLU A 494 -45.53 -19.55 36.84
CA GLU A 494 -46.18 -20.43 35.85
C GLU A 494 -47.71 -20.29 35.87
N GLU A 495 -48.32 -20.26 34.69
CA GLU A 495 -49.76 -20.42 34.49
C GLU A 495 -50.07 -21.80 33.88
N ASP A 496 -51.13 -22.47 34.35
CA ASP A 496 -51.55 -23.79 33.85
C ASP A 496 -52.00 -23.68 32.38
N ASP A 497 -51.59 -24.65 31.53
CA ASP A 497 -51.99 -24.68 30.13
C ASP A 497 -53.52 -24.82 30.03
N PRO A 498 -54.23 -23.98 29.25
CA PRO A 498 -55.67 -24.12 29.08
C PRO A 498 -55.97 -25.45 28.37
N ILE A 499 -56.77 -26.28 29.04
CA ILE A 499 -57.26 -27.57 28.54
C ILE A 499 -58.10 -27.30 27.27
N GLN A 500 -57.63 -27.79 26.12
CA GLN A 500 -58.41 -27.76 24.87
C GLN A 500 -59.56 -28.76 24.96
N ASP A 501 -60.78 -28.24 25.10
CA ASP A 501 -62.01 -29.00 24.89
C ASP A 501 -62.41 -28.97 23.41
N ILE A 502 -62.65 -30.16 22.88
CA ILE A 502 -63.07 -30.45 21.50
C ILE A 502 -64.60 -30.28 21.43
N SER A 503 -65.13 -29.41 20.54
CA SER A 503 -66.33 -29.70 19.71
C SER A 503 -66.88 -28.54 18.84
N HIS A 504 -66.92 -28.82 17.53
CA HIS A 504 -67.93 -28.50 16.50
C HIS A 504 -68.45 -27.06 16.20
N GLY A 505 -68.39 -26.65 14.92
CA GLY A 505 -69.17 -25.50 14.41
C GLY A 505 -68.99 -25.01 12.96
N ARG A 506 -69.02 -25.90 11.96
CA ARG A 506 -69.26 -25.71 10.50
C ARG A 506 -69.76 -24.32 9.99
N LYS A 507 -69.07 -23.68 9.04
CA LYS A 507 -69.47 -23.49 7.60
C LYS A 507 -68.48 -22.64 6.78
N PRO A 508 -68.37 -22.88 5.45
CA PRO A 508 -67.45 -22.19 4.55
C PRO A 508 -68.11 -20.93 3.93
N SER A 509 -67.36 -19.84 3.82
CA SER A 509 -67.71 -18.74 2.91
C SER A 509 -66.54 -18.50 1.97
N THR A 510 -66.74 -18.93 0.74
CA THR A 510 -66.02 -18.47 -0.44
C THR A 510 -66.22 -16.97 -0.55
N ASP A 511 -65.14 -16.18 -0.50
CA ASP A 511 -65.08 -14.98 -1.33
C ASP A 511 -63.65 -14.72 -1.80
N LEU A 512 -63.53 -14.49 -3.09
CA LEU A 512 -62.30 -14.34 -3.85
C LEU A 512 -61.76 -12.92 -3.68
N GLY A 513 -60.50 -12.81 -3.27
CA GLY A 513 -59.75 -11.55 -3.21
C GLY A 513 -58.27 -11.82 -3.01
N SER A 514 -57.66 -12.49 -3.98
CA SER A 514 -56.23 -12.84 -4.00
C SER A 514 -55.34 -11.58 -4.07
N GLY A 515 -54.90 -11.11 -2.91
CA GLY A 515 -53.66 -10.36 -2.76
C GLY A 515 -52.87 -11.03 -1.65
N SER A 516 -51.99 -11.97 -1.98
CA SER A 516 -51.07 -12.55 -1.00
C SER A 516 -50.17 -11.43 -0.49
N GLU A 517 -50.53 -10.88 0.67
CA GLU A 517 -49.71 -9.96 1.44
C GLU A 517 -48.36 -10.65 1.64
N THR A 518 -47.36 -10.21 0.90
CA THR A 518 -46.03 -10.81 0.93
C THR A 518 -45.37 -10.29 2.19
N ASP A 519 -45.49 -11.03 3.29
CA ASP A 519 -44.99 -10.61 4.59
C ASP A 519 -43.45 -10.54 4.55
N VAL A 520 -42.91 -9.34 4.73
CA VAL A 520 -41.48 -9.03 4.68
C VAL A 520 -41.10 -8.39 6.00
N ALA A 521 -40.37 -9.13 6.83
CA ALA A 521 -40.02 -8.73 8.19
C ALA A 521 -39.07 -7.51 8.25
N GLN A 522 -38.24 -7.31 7.23
CA GLN A 522 -37.27 -6.22 7.19
C GLN A 522 -37.01 -5.72 5.77
N TRP A 523 -37.00 -4.40 5.62
CA TRP A 523 -36.71 -3.70 4.36
C TRP A 523 -35.36 -2.98 4.44
N ASN A 524 -34.52 -3.18 3.42
CA ASN A 524 -33.28 -2.44 3.22
C ASN A 524 -33.43 -1.51 2.02
N VAL A 525 -32.98 -0.26 2.15
CA VAL A 525 -33.15 0.76 1.12
C VAL A 525 -31.85 0.97 0.36
N LEU A 526 -31.90 0.90 -0.96
CA LEU A 526 -30.79 1.23 -1.85
C LEU A 526 -31.17 2.41 -2.74
N GLN A 527 -30.21 3.30 -2.93
CA GLN A 527 -30.33 4.43 -3.84
C GLN A 527 -29.40 4.22 -5.04
N PHE A 528 -29.94 4.30 -6.25
CA PHE A 528 -29.19 4.20 -7.50
C PHE A 528 -29.15 5.55 -8.20
N ASN A 529 -27.94 6.03 -8.47
CA ASN A 529 -27.72 7.27 -9.22
C ASN A 529 -27.64 6.96 -10.72
N THR A 530 -28.50 7.57 -11.53
CA THR A 530 -28.61 7.29 -12.97
C THR A 530 -28.06 8.39 -13.87
N GLY A 531 -27.32 9.37 -13.31
CA GLY A 531 -26.79 10.51 -14.09
C GLY A 531 -27.84 11.55 -14.49
N SER A 532 -29.13 11.27 -14.26
CA SER A 532 -30.24 12.24 -14.27
C SER A 532 -30.46 12.82 -12.86
N SER A 533 -31.15 13.95 -12.75
CA SER A 533 -31.30 14.72 -11.50
C SER A 533 -32.12 14.04 -10.38
N SER A 534 -32.73 12.87 -10.62
CA SER A 534 -33.52 12.14 -9.62
C SER A 534 -33.00 10.69 -9.46
N PRO A 535 -32.53 10.30 -8.26
CA PRO A 535 -32.07 8.93 -8.00
C PRO A 535 -33.24 7.94 -7.86
N PHE A 536 -33.01 6.66 -8.18
CA PHE A 536 -33.98 5.60 -7.94
C PHE A 536 -33.84 5.04 -6.53
N ILE A 537 -34.96 4.91 -5.81
CA ILE A 537 -35.01 4.30 -4.49
C ILE A 537 -35.64 2.91 -4.64
N ILE A 538 -34.92 1.87 -4.23
CA ILE A 538 -35.37 0.48 -4.25
C ILE A 538 -35.26 -0.08 -2.85
N LYS A 539 -36.38 -0.56 -2.29
CA LYS A 539 -36.41 -1.30 -1.03
C LYS A 539 -36.37 -2.79 -1.34
N CYS A 540 -35.50 -3.54 -0.68
CA CYS A 540 -35.43 -4.99 -0.80
C CYS A 540 -35.57 -5.69 0.55
N GLY A 541 -36.18 -6.87 0.55
CA GLY A 541 -36.32 -7.74 1.71
C GLY A 541 -36.44 -9.20 1.27
N ALA A 542 -36.76 -10.08 2.22
CA ALA A 542 -37.06 -11.48 1.94
C ALA A 542 -38.46 -11.83 2.43
N ASN A 543 -39.16 -12.67 1.67
CA ASN A 543 -40.39 -13.32 2.15
C ASN A 543 -40.04 -14.57 2.99
N THR A 544 -41.07 -15.23 3.50
CA THR A 544 -40.96 -16.49 4.26
C THR A 544 -40.35 -17.65 3.46
N ASN A 545 -40.33 -17.56 2.13
CA ASN A 545 -39.74 -18.56 1.23
C ASN A 545 -38.27 -18.28 0.89
N SER A 546 -37.63 -17.30 1.53
CA SER A 546 -36.26 -16.86 1.22
C SER A 546 -36.09 -16.41 -0.24
N GLU A 547 -37.09 -15.72 -0.78
CA GLU A 547 -37.05 -15.08 -2.10
C GLU A 547 -36.85 -13.57 -1.95
N LEU A 548 -36.12 -12.98 -2.91
CA LEU A 548 -35.88 -11.54 -2.91
C LEU A 548 -37.17 -10.79 -3.27
N VAL A 549 -37.68 -9.99 -2.35
CA VAL A 549 -38.84 -9.12 -2.56
C VAL A 549 -38.38 -7.69 -2.75
N ILE A 550 -38.95 -6.99 -3.73
CA ILE A 550 -38.59 -5.63 -4.11
C ILE A 550 -39.82 -4.74 -4.01
N LYS A 551 -39.63 -3.57 -3.41
CA LYS A 551 -40.62 -2.50 -3.32
C LYS A 551 -40.04 -1.19 -3.83
N ALA A 552 -40.67 -0.61 -4.85
CA ALA A 552 -40.31 0.70 -5.39
C ALA A 552 -41.54 1.33 -6.06
N ASP A 553 -41.44 2.61 -6.43
CA ASP A 553 -42.52 3.30 -7.15
C ASP A 553 -42.85 2.58 -8.47
N ALA A 554 -44.15 2.42 -8.74
CA ALA A 554 -44.62 1.77 -9.95
C ALA A 554 -44.17 2.49 -11.22
N ARG A 555 -44.06 3.83 -11.18
CA ARG A 555 -43.55 4.66 -12.28
C ARG A 555 -42.52 5.68 -11.81
N VAL A 556 -41.39 5.77 -12.52
CA VAL A 556 -40.27 6.68 -12.24
C VAL A 556 -40.58 8.12 -12.63
N GLN A 557 -41.32 8.32 -13.74
CA GLN A 557 -41.67 9.66 -14.23
C GLN A 557 -42.87 10.27 -13.47
N GLU A 558 -43.66 9.45 -12.76
CA GLU A 558 -44.82 9.86 -11.97
C GLU A 558 -44.87 9.09 -10.63
N PRO A 559 -44.13 9.51 -9.58
CA PRO A 559 -44.13 8.84 -8.27
C PRO A 559 -45.48 8.89 -7.53
N LYS A 560 -46.52 9.50 -8.11
CA LYS A 560 -47.90 9.48 -7.59
C LYS A 560 -48.60 8.13 -7.81
N GLY A 561 -47.99 7.19 -8.53
CA GLY A 561 -48.55 5.89 -8.90
C GLY A 561 -48.55 4.80 -7.81
N GLY A 562 -48.06 5.10 -6.60
CA GLY A 562 -47.97 4.15 -5.50
C GLY A 562 -46.75 3.21 -5.60
N GLU A 563 -46.28 2.72 -4.44
CA GLU A 563 -45.22 1.71 -4.37
C GLU A 563 -45.80 0.33 -4.72
N ILE A 564 -45.15 -0.40 -5.65
CA ILE A 564 -45.49 -1.79 -5.98
C ILE A 564 -44.50 -2.73 -5.31
N VAL A 565 -45.01 -3.83 -4.76
CA VAL A 565 -44.22 -4.92 -4.15
C VAL A 565 -44.23 -6.14 -5.07
N ARG A 566 -43.07 -6.67 -5.43
CA ARG A 566 -42.91 -7.83 -6.32
C ARG A 566 -41.76 -8.72 -5.90
N VAL A 567 -41.91 -10.03 -6.10
CA VAL A 567 -40.81 -10.98 -5.98
C VAL A 567 -39.93 -10.89 -7.22
N ALA A 568 -38.62 -10.72 -7.04
CA ALA A 568 -37.66 -10.64 -8.12
C ALA A 568 -37.35 -12.06 -8.66
N PRO A 569 -37.43 -12.30 -9.98
CA PRO A 569 -37.12 -13.61 -10.54
C PRO A 569 -35.65 -13.96 -10.32
N ARG A 570 -35.35 -15.21 -9.93
CA ARG A 570 -33.97 -15.68 -9.78
C ARG A 570 -33.25 -15.62 -11.14
N PRO A 571 -31.95 -15.28 -11.18
CA PRO A 571 -31.22 -15.16 -12.44
C PRO A 571 -31.24 -16.43 -13.32
N SER A 572 -31.28 -17.62 -12.72
CA SER A 572 -31.33 -18.91 -13.42
C SER A 572 -32.54 -19.05 -14.35
N ILE A 573 -33.65 -18.37 -14.06
CA ILE A 573 -34.86 -18.37 -14.91
C ILE A 573 -34.57 -17.74 -16.29
N LEU A 574 -33.58 -16.84 -16.38
CA LEU A 574 -33.25 -16.12 -17.60
C LEU A 574 -32.28 -16.87 -18.54
N GLU A 575 -31.73 -18.01 -18.13
CA GLU A 575 -30.65 -18.71 -18.85
C GLU A 575 -31.05 -19.08 -20.28
N ASN A 576 -32.32 -19.47 -20.49
CA ASN A 576 -32.85 -19.91 -21.78
C ASN A 576 -33.86 -18.93 -22.42
N MET A 577 -34.05 -17.73 -21.85
CA MET A 577 -35.02 -16.75 -22.36
C MET A 577 -34.40 -15.82 -23.41
N SER A 578 -35.11 -15.52 -24.48
CA SER A 578 -34.77 -14.48 -25.45
C SER A 578 -34.85 -13.07 -24.84
N LEU A 579 -34.29 -12.06 -25.52
CA LEU A 579 -34.33 -10.67 -25.03
C LEU A 579 -35.78 -10.16 -24.88
N ASP A 580 -36.68 -10.55 -25.78
CA ASP A 580 -38.07 -10.11 -25.73
C ASP A 580 -38.86 -10.81 -24.62
N GLU A 581 -38.59 -12.09 -24.35
CA GLU A 581 -39.12 -12.80 -23.17
C GLU A 581 -38.59 -12.18 -21.86
N MET A 582 -37.31 -11.77 -21.82
CA MET A 582 -36.76 -11.06 -20.65
C MET A 582 -37.43 -9.70 -20.44
N LYS A 583 -37.71 -8.93 -21.50
CA LYS A 583 -38.47 -7.67 -21.39
C LYS A 583 -39.88 -7.92 -20.84
N GLN A 584 -40.53 -9.00 -21.26
CA GLN A 584 -41.85 -9.37 -20.74
C GLN A 584 -41.79 -9.68 -19.24
N VAL A 585 -40.82 -10.48 -18.80
CA VAL A 585 -40.61 -10.78 -17.37
C VAL A 585 -40.33 -9.50 -16.56
N PHE A 586 -39.47 -8.60 -17.08
CA PHE A 586 -39.16 -7.35 -16.39
C PHE A 586 -40.31 -6.33 -16.43
N SER A 587 -41.30 -6.47 -17.32
CA SER A 587 -42.48 -5.59 -17.33
C SER A 587 -43.36 -5.74 -16.09
N GLU A 588 -43.24 -6.87 -15.38
CA GLU A 588 -43.98 -7.13 -14.14
C GLU A 588 -43.29 -6.59 -12.88
N LEU A 589 -42.06 -6.08 -13.00
CA LEU A 589 -41.26 -5.53 -11.92
C LEU A 589 -41.45 -4.01 -11.81
N PRO A 590 -41.13 -3.38 -10.66
CA PRO A 590 -41.14 -1.92 -10.55
C PRO A 590 -40.26 -1.27 -11.63
N GLU A 591 -40.75 -0.19 -12.27
CA GLU A 591 -40.10 0.42 -13.44
C GLU A 591 -38.62 0.77 -13.19
N ALA A 592 -38.29 1.26 -11.99
CA ALA A 592 -36.92 1.56 -11.59
C ALA A 592 -35.97 0.35 -11.72
N LEU A 593 -36.44 -0.84 -11.33
CA LEU A 593 -35.67 -2.06 -11.41
C LEU A 593 -35.56 -2.54 -12.87
N SER A 594 -36.63 -2.45 -13.64
CA SER A 594 -36.66 -2.84 -15.05
C SER A 594 -35.72 -1.99 -15.90
N LEU A 595 -35.67 -0.68 -15.64
CA LEU A 595 -34.70 0.24 -16.26
C LEU A 595 -33.25 -0.12 -15.87
N LEU A 596 -33.01 -0.48 -14.62
CA LEU A 596 -31.70 -0.96 -14.17
C LEU A 596 -31.36 -2.37 -14.69
N ALA A 597 -32.34 -3.20 -15.04
CA ALA A 597 -32.06 -4.49 -15.67
C ALA A 597 -31.70 -4.31 -17.15
N LEU A 598 -32.42 -3.44 -17.86
CA LEU A 598 -32.37 -3.29 -19.33
C LEU A 598 -31.36 -2.27 -19.85
N ALA A 599 -30.68 -1.49 -19.00
CA ALA A 599 -29.72 -0.51 -19.52
C ALA A 599 -28.53 -1.19 -20.20
N ARG A 600 -28.08 -0.61 -21.32
CA ARG A 600 -27.05 -1.17 -22.20
C ARG A 600 -25.71 -1.34 -21.48
N THR A 601 -25.20 -2.56 -21.44
CA THR A 601 -23.85 -2.90 -20.94
C THR A 601 -23.10 -3.84 -21.88
N ALA A 602 -21.76 -3.85 -21.78
CA ALA A 602 -20.90 -4.67 -22.62
C ALA A 602 -21.00 -6.18 -22.32
N ASP A 603 -21.46 -6.55 -21.12
CA ASP A 603 -21.61 -7.92 -20.63
C ASP A 603 -23.00 -8.55 -20.91
N GLY A 604 -23.95 -7.75 -21.41
CA GLY A 604 -25.30 -8.20 -21.75
C GLY A 604 -26.32 -8.10 -20.61
N THR A 605 -27.61 -8.24 -20.95
CA THR A 605 -28.74 -8.03 -20.04
C THR A 605 -28.77 -9.07 -18.92
N ARG A 606 -28.50 -10.36 -19.22
CA ARG A 606 -28.49 -11.43 -18.19
C ARG A 606 -27.40 -11.22 -17.15
N ALA A 607 -26.19 -10.84 -17.59
CA ALA A 607 -25.07 -10.55 -16.69
C ALA A 607 -25.37 -9.34 -15.80
N ARG A 608 -25.96 -8.28 -16.37
CA ARG A 608 -26.37 -7.09 -15.63
C ARG A 608 -27.43 -7.41 -14.58
N TYR A 609 -28.50 -8.10 -14.96
CA TYR A 609 -29.54 -8.49 -14.03
C TYR A 609 -29.00 -9.39 -12.92
N SER A 610 -28.13 -10.35 -13.24
CA SER A 610 -27.48 -11.21 -12.23
C SER A 610 -26.69 -10.40 -11.20
N ARG A 611 -25.94 -9.37 -11.65
CA ARG A 611 -25.19 -8.47 -10.76
C ARG A 611 -26.11 -7.60 -9.91
N LEU A 612 -27.18 -7.07 -10.51
CA LEU A 612 -28.19 -6.28 -9.79
C LEU A 612 -28.91 -7.12 -8.72
N TYR A 613 -29.37 -8.32 -9.08
CA TYR A 613 -30.01 -9.27 -8.17
C TYR A 613 -29.09 -9.59 -6.99
N ARG A 614 -27.81 -9.92 -7.27
CA ARG A 614 -26.82 -10.19 -6.21
C ARG A 614 -26.62 -8.97 -5.31
N THR A 615 -26.48 -7.78 -5.89
CA THR A 615 -26.31 -6.52 -5.13
C THR A 615 -27.46 -6.28 -4.16
N LEU A 616 -28.70 -6.52 -4.60
CA LEU A 616 -29.89 -6.40 -3.76
C LEU A 616 -29.97 -7.51 -2.70
N ALA A 617 -29.70 -8.76 -3.08
CA ALA A 617 -29.76 -9.91 -2.18
C ALA A 617 -28.68 -9.86 -1.08
N THR A 618 -27.47 -9.38 -1.37
CA THR A 618 -26.41 -9.20 -0.36
C THR A 618 -26.80 -8.20 0.74
N LYS A 619 -27.74 -7.29 0.47
CA LYS A 619 -28.26 -6.37 1.48
C LYS A 619 -29.34 -6.98 2.37
N VAL A 620 -29.81 -8.18 2.08
CA VAL A 620 -30.86 -8.86 2.85
C VAL A 620 -30.23 -10.02 3.65
N PRO A 621 -30.07 -9.90 4.98
CA PRO A 621 -29.32 -10.89 5.78
C PRO A 621 -29.85 -12.33 5.68
N SER A 622 -31.16 -12.52 5.54
CA SER A 622 -31.79 -13.83 5.40
C SER A 622 -31.56 -14.52 4.06
N LEU A 623 -30.98 -13.82 3.07
CA LEU A 623 -30.67 -14.39 1.74
C LEU A 623 -29.18 -14.77 1.61
N LYS A 624 -28.41 -14.81 2.70
CA LYS A 624 -26.96 -15.05 2.67
C LYS A 624 -26.59 -16.39 2.00
N ASP A 625 -27.35 -17.45 2.25
CA ASP A 625 -27.10 -18.77 1.66
C ASP A 625 -27.38 -18.76 0.16
N LEU A 626 -28.47 -18.10 -0.27
CA LEU A 626 -28.81 -17.90 -1.69
C LEU A 626 -27.70 -17.11 -2.42
N VAL A 627 -27.11 -16.10 -1.77
CA VAL A 627 -25.99 -15.34 -2.34
C VAL A 627 -24.77 -16.23 -2.54
N SER A 628 -24.47 -17.13 -1.58
CA SER A 628 -23.36 -18.08 -1.70
C SER A 628 -23.56 -19.08 -2.83
N GLU A 629 -24.79 -19.55 -3.07
CA GLU A 629 -25.12 -20.39 -4.24
C GLU A 629 -24.93 -19.64 -5.56
N LEU A 630 -25.38 -18.38 -5.64
CA LEU A 630 -25.22 -17.52 -6.81
C LEU A 630 -23.76 -17.14 -7.10
N GLU A 631 -22.85 -17.24 -6.13
CA GLU A 631 -21.40 -17.06 -6.32
C GLU A 631 -20.74 -18.31 -6.90
N LYS A 632 -21.25 -19.51 -6.58
CA LYS A 632 -20.78 -20.78 -7.13
C LYS A 632 -21.22 -21.01 -8.58
N GLY A 633 -22.37 -20.44 -8.98
CA GLY A 633 -23.03 -20.67 -10.28
C GLY A 633 -22.47 -19.93 -11.52
N GLY A 634 -21.37 -19.18 -11.40
CA GLY A 634 -20.79 -18.45 -12.55
C GLY A 634 -21.63 -17.26 -13.06
N VAL A 635 -21.14 -16.56 -14.08
CA VAL A 635 -21.83 -15.39 -14.69
C VAL A 635 -22.61 -15.84 -15.91
N LEU A 636 -23.94 -15.65 -15.90
CA LEU A 636 -24.81 -15.90 -17.06
C LEU A 636 -24.41 -14.98 -18.22
N LYS A 637 -24.06 -15.56 -19.36
CA LYS A 637 -23.70 -14.83 -20.59
C LYS A 637 -24.89 -14.77 -21.52
N ASP A 638 -25.00 -13.69 -22.29
CA ASP A 638 -26.02 -13.63 -23.33
C ASP A 638 -25.69 -14.60 -24.48
N VAL A 639 -26.67 -15.41 -24.89
CA VAL A 639 -26.59 -16.21 -26.11
C VAL A 639 -26.50 -15.25 -27.29
N ARG A 640 -25.38 -15.29 -28.03
CA ARG A 640 -25.25 -14.56 -29.29
C ARG A 640 -26.26 -15.16 -30.27
N THR A 641 -27.20 -14.34 -30.72
CA THR A 641 -27.89 -14.53 -32.01
C THR A 641 -27.35 -13.49 -32.97
#